data_AF-A0A942INE5-F1
#
_entry.id   AF-A0A942INE5-F1
#
_cell.length_a   1.000
_cell.length_b   1.000
_cell.length_c   1.000
_cell.angle_alpha   90.00
_cell.angle_beta   90.00
_cell.angle_gamma   90.00
#
_symmetry.space_group_name_H-M   'P 1'
#
loop_
_entity.id
_entity.type
_entity.pdbx_description
1 polymer ?
#
loop_
_entity_poly.entity_id
_entity_poly.type
_entity_poly.pdbx_seq_one_letter_code
_entity_poly.pdbx_strand_id
1 'polypeptide(L)'
;MRESKFIKVNAEKWRRYEDGIKQGSLPPEDMESAFVELNDDLAYARTFYKNRAVRLFLNNLLTPVYSAIYKGKKWNWKKAVNFFAVEAPAINYSARYMLLVSFVAVFIGVCIGFFSTSVDREFASSILGSEYVRITEDNINRGDPLAIYKHEDAGDMFRYIALNNLYVAALFLFFGALFCVGTLYLLMYNGIVLGAFTWLFTSRGLTTEYLLTVYQHGTLEILGMVVEGAAGLMIGSGILFPGTLTRARSMQVAAKKAVTIFLVCVPVIILAAFIESFLTRFTEIHFALRISIILLSLLIMLYYFVIFPLWKFRNAKQVTGNYDLLEAEQDNKMEPGEIYKNNTILLLVFDFLKQHGSRILLFSISSVLVLLLINQVSGNAIVSDLEAHLNEWNRGGVYRYMDDTRNTAMQGFQWFSFNIYAARYFFSAEISNWIFIFNWIAIAGIVYFVLRACENYLNETAGVKNNRNKAILAAILCATSQVFINYLFESWWPLAMFFIFPFNLLICVQYNLNLSSNPIQSAVKSIGIGLNALGKMLGAIFIIAVLYFVIMFGINYLTVQLVVITRSFHGGQWISAGIMKFHVVMNYFLLPFFLVMVTYFFTLVATSLFEARFGIGLLKKVRSFSYKKDVYGVETE
;
A
#
# COMPACT_ATOMS: atom_id res chain seq x y z
N MET A 1 17.77 26.54 44.82
CA MET A 1 19.15 26.04 45.05
C MET A 1 20.16 27.11 44.63
N ARG A 2 21.21 27.39 45.41
CA ARG A 2 22.29 28.33 45.01
C ARG A 2 23.03 27.81 43.77
N GLU A 3 23.44 28.69 42.86
CA GLU A 3 24.09 28.34 41.57
C GLU A 3 25.31 27.42 41.78
N SER A 4 26.15 27.70 42.76
CA SER A 4 27.32 26.87 43.10
C SER A 4 26.96 25.44 43.52
N LYS A 5 25.85 25.26 44.24
CA LYS A 5 25.36 23.93 44.64
C LYS A 5 24.78 23.18 43.43
N PHE A 6 24.08 23.87 42.53
CA PHE A 6 23.56 23.29 41.29
C PHE A 6 24.69 22.81 40.37
N ILE A 7 25.75 23.61 40.20
CA ILE A 7 26.93 23.21 39.43
C ILE A 7 27.58 21.98 40.07
N LYS A 8 27.80 22.00 41.40
CA LYS A 8 28.48 20.90 42.10
C LYS A 8 27.74 19.57 41.98
N VAL A 9 26.40 19.59 42.02
CA VAL A 9 25.57 18.37 41.89
C VAL A 9 25.58 17.82 40.46
N ASN A 10 25.61 18.68 39.44
CA ASN A 10 25.50 18.24 38.05
C ASN A 10 26.83 18.14 37.29
N ALA A 11 27.95 18.60 37.88
CA ALA A 11 29.25 18.67 37.20
C ALA A 11 29.75 17.31 36.69
N GLU A 12 29.59 16.26 37.50
CA GLU A 12 30.04 14.91 37.14
C GLU A 12 29.26 14.34 35.95
N LYS A 13 27.93 14.54 35.98
CA LYS A 13 27.03 14.23 34.87
C LYS A 13 27.41 14.97 33.58
N TRP A 14 27.60 16.29 33.67
CA TRP A 14 27.96 17.11 32.49
C TRP A 14 29.31 16.69 31.91
N ARG A 15 30.28 16.36 32.75
CA ARG A 15 31.60 15.88 32.32
C ARG A 15 31.50 14.53 31.59
N ARG A 16 30.68 13.58 32.09
CA ARG A 16 30.41 12.30 31.39
C ARG A 16 29.86 12.52 29.98
N TYR A 17 28.90 13.42 29.82
CA TYR A 17 28.34 13.74 28.51
C TYR A 17 29.36 14.44 27.61
N GLU A 18 30.10 15.40 28.14
CA GLU A 18 31.14 16.10 27.40
C GLU A 18 32.21 15.14 26.87
N ASP A 19 32.67 14.21 27.69
CA ASP A 19 33.72 13.25 27.33
C ASP A 19 33.23 12.26 26.27
N GLY A 20 32.02 11.70 26.42
CA GLY A 20 31.49 10.79 25.40
C GLY A 20 31.10 11.49 24.09
N ILE A 21 30.73 12.78 24.12
CA ILE A 21 30.59 13.60 22.90
C ILE A 21 31.94 13.78 22.22
N LYS A 22 33.01 14.12 22.97
CA LYS A 22 34.36 14.33 22.41
C LYS A 22 34.97 13.06 21.82
N GLN A 23 34.71 11.92 22.44
CA GLN A 23 35.22 10.62 22.00
C GLN A 23 34.39 9.98 20.87
N GLY A 24 33.20 10.54 20.56
CA GLY A 24 32.29 9.96 19.58
C GLY A 24 31.74 8.58 19.98
N SER A 25 31.79 8.25 21.27
CA SER A 25 31.50 6.93 21.83
C SER A 25 30.16 6.85 22.58
N LEU A 26 29.41 7.95 22.63
CA LEU A 26 28.16 8.04 23.37
C LEU A 26 27.08 7.15 22.70
N PRO A 27 26.59 6.08 23.35
CA PRO A 27 25.56 5.20 22.80
C PRO A 27 24.25 5.95 22.48
N PRO A 28 23.42 5.47 21.53
CA PRO A 28 22.17 6.12 21.15
C PRO A 28 21.19 6.34 22.32
N GLU A 29 21.09 5.38 23.24
CA GLU A 29 20.25 5.48 24.44
C GLU A 29 20.76 6.58 25.39
N ASP A 30 22.07 6.67 25.58
CA ASP A 30 22.70 7.71 26.41
C ASP A 30 22.60 9.10 25.76
N MET A 31 22.49 9.19 24.42
CA MET A 31 22.28 10.47 23.73
C MET A 31 20.89 11.05 24.00
N GLU A 32 19.85 10.21 24.03
CA GLU A 32 18.49 10.63 24.36
C GLU A 32 18.39 11.10 25.81
N SER A 33 18.96 10.35 26.76
CA SER A 33 19.05 10.76 28.17
C SER A 33 19.86 12.05 28.35
N ALA A 34 21.01 12.17 27.69
CA ALA A 34 21.81 13.39 27.72
C ALA A 34 21.04 14.60 27.21
N PHE A 35 20.23 14.44 26.15
CA PHE A 35 19.41 15.53 25.62
C PHE A 35 18.36 16.00 26.63
N VAL A 36 17.61 15.08 27.24
CA VAL A 36 16.58 15.42 28.23
C VAL A 36 17.22 16.11 29.43
N GLU A 37 18.24 15.51 30.02
CA GLU A 37 18.86 16.00 31.25
C GLU A 37 19.57 17.35 31.07
N LEU A 38 20.28 17.55 29.95
CA LEU A 38 20.93 18.83 29.66
C LEU A 38 19.93 19.95 29.34
N ASN A 39 18.81 19.61 28.69
CA ASN A 39 17.77 20.58 28.36
C ASN A 39 17.00 21.00 29.63
N ASP A 40 16.71 20.07 30.54
CA ASP A 40 16.11 20.36 31.84
C ASP A 40 17.03 21.24 32.70
N ASP A 41 18.33 20.91 32.75
CA ASP A 41 19.33 21.72 33.46
C ASP A 41 19.46 23.13 32.86
N LEU A 42 19.40 23.24 31.52
CA LEU A 42 19.45 24.52 30.83
C LEU A 42 18.18 25.36 31.09
N ALA A 43 17.00 24.73 31.09
CA ALA A 43 15.73 25.38 31.40
C ALA A 43 15.68 25.87 32.86
N TYR A 44 16.17 25.05 33.80
CA TYR A 44 16.33 25.43 35.19
C TYR A 44 17.30 26.62 35.33
N ALA A 45 18.47 26.54 34.70
CA ALA A 45 19.47 27.60 34.75
C ALA A 45 18.99 28.91 34.13
N ARG A 46 18.18 28.86 33.06
CA ARG A 46 17.56 30.05 32.44
C ARG A 46 16.53 30.72 33.35
N THR A 47 15.80 29.94 34.13
CA THR A 47 14.73 30.43 35.02
C THR A 47 15.30 31.03 36.32
N PHE A 48 16.27 30.36 36.94
CA PHE A 48 16.71 30.68 38.30
C PHE A 48 18.03 31.43 38.40
N TYR A 49 18.87 31.43 37.34
CA TYR A 49 20.20 32.05 37.38
C TYR A 49 20.35 33.18 36.38
N LYS A 50 20.75 34.35 36.89
CA LYS A 50 21.07 35.53 36.05
C LYS A 50 22.42 35.41 35.35
N ASN A 51 23.33 34.57 35.85
CA ASN A 51 24.69 34.44 35.30
C ASN A 51 24.69 33.80 33.91
N ARG A 52 25.50 34.34 32.99
CA ARG A 52 25.56 33.89 31.58
C ARG A 52 26.39 32.61 31.41
N ALA A 53 27.38 32.36 32.30
CA ALA A 53 28.37 31.31 32.11
C ALA A 53 27.79 29.89 32.07
N VAL A 54 27.01 29.49 33.08
CA VAL A 54 26.39 28.14 33.13
C VAL A 54 25.41 27.94 31.98
N ARG A 55 24.62 28.97 31.64
CA ARG A 55 23.67 28.93 30.52
C ARG A 55 24.39 28.72 29.19
N LEU A 56 25.52 29.39 28.96
CA LEU A 56 26.34 29.21 27.76
C LEU A 56 26.99 27.83 27.72
N PHE A 57 27.54 27.37 28.84
CA PHE A 57 28.15 26.04 28.93
C PHE A 57 27.16 24.93 28.57
N LEU A 58 25.98 24.94 29.21
CA LEU A 58 24.92 23.95 28.95
C LEU A 58 24.41 24.03 27.51
N ASN A 59 24.24 25.23 26.96
CA ASN A 59 23.79 25.41 25.58
C ASN A 59 24.84 24.90 24.56
N ASN A 60 26.13 25.12 24.84
CA ASN A 60 27.22 24.61 24.02
C ASN A 60 27.34 23.09 24.12
N LEU A 61 27.09 22.50 25.29
CA LEU A 61 27.10 21.05 25.50
C LEU A 61 25.89 20.36 24.84
N LEU A 62 24.73 21.03 24.82
CA LEU A 62 23.49 20.52 24.19
C LEU A 62 23.54 20.55 22.66
N THR A 63 24.28 21.49 22.07
CA THR A 63 24.31 21.69 20.60
C THR A 63 24.81 20.46 19.82
N PRO A 64 25.93 19.80 20.20
CA PRO A 64 26.37 18.55 19.56
C PRO A 64 25.37 17.41 19.72
N VAL A 65 24.75 17.28 20.91
CA VAL A 65 23.73 16.24 21.19
C VAL A 65 22.52 16.44 20.29
N TYR A 66 22.04 17.68 20.20
CA TYR A 66 20.95 18.05 19.29
C TYR A 66 21.31 17.76 17.83
N SER A 67 22.53 18.12 17.40
CA SER A 67 22.99 17.82 16.03
C SER A 67 23.11 16.32 15.77
N ALA A 68 23.49 15.50 16.75
CA ALA A 68 23.60 14.06 16.60
C ALA A 68 22.23 13.38 16.48
N ILE A 69 21.24 13.82 17.27
CA ILE A 69 19.86 13.30 17.23
C ILE A 69 19.13 13.74 15.97
N TYR A 70 19.30 15.00 15.55
CA TYR A 70 18.53 15.61 14.46
C TYR A 70 19.25 15.68 13.11
N LYS A 71 20.54 15.35 12.99
CA LYS A 71 21.16 15.18 11.66
C LYS A 71 20.45 14.05 10.94
N GLY A 72 19.76 14.40 9.86
CA GLY A 72 19.11 13.45 8.96
C GLY A 72 20.07 12.31 8.61
N LYS A 73 19.59 11.07 8.74
CA LYS A 73 20.35 9.85 8.43
C LYS A 73 20.96 10.01 7.03
N LYS A 74 22.27 10.24 6.95
CA LYS A 74 23.00 10.26 5.67
C LYS A 74 22.75 8.95 4.94
N TRP A 75 22.58 9.02 3.62
CA TRP A 75 22.45 7.84 2.76
C TRP A 75 23.60 6.87 3.05
N ASN A 76 23.27 5.67 3.54
CA ASN A 76 24.25 4.69 3.95
C ASN A 76 24.39 3.64 2.85
N TRP A 77 25.33 3.86 1.93
CA TRP A 77 25.62 2.92 0.84
C TRP A 77 25.89 1.49 1.37
N LYS A 78 26.53 1.34 2.54
CA LYS A 78 26.73 0.01 3.14
C LYS A 78 25.43 -0.74 3.40
N LYS A 79 24.34 -0.04 3.76
CA LYS A 79 23.01 -0.66 3.92
C LYS A 79 22.42 -1.12 2.59
N ALA A 80 22.58 -0.33 1.53
CA ALA A 80 22.14 -0.73 0.19
C ALA A 80 22.91 -1.95 -0.32
N VAL A 81 24.25 -1.99 -0.16
CA VAL A 81 25.04 -3.19 -0.51
C VAL A 81 24.57 -4.39 0.31
N ASN A 82 24.40 -4.23 1.63
CA ASN A 82 23.96 -5.32 2.49
C ASN A 82 22.58 -5.86 2.08
N PHE A 83 21.67 -4.97 1.72
CA PHE A 83 20.35 -5.33 1.20
C PHE A 83 20.46 -6.22 -0.04
N PHE A 84 21.18 -5.80 -1.07
CA PHE A 84 21.29 -6.56 -2.33
C PHE A 84 22.19 -7.81 -2.23
N ALA A 85 23.21 -7.81 -1.35
CA ALA A 85 24.20 -8.89 -1.27
C ALA A 85 23.87 -9.96 -0.21
N VAL A 86 23.04 -9.63 0.78
CA VAL A 86 22.73 -10.53 1.91
C VAL A 86 21.23 -10.69 2.08
N GLU A 87 20.49 -9.61 2.33
CA GLU A 87 19.07 -9.69 2.73
C GLU A 87 18.19 -10.24 1.60
N ALA A 88 18.29 -9.67 0.41
CA ALA A 88 17.50 -10.09 -0.75
C ALA A 88 17.80 -11.53 -1.21
N PRO A 89 19.07 -11.94 -1.41
CA PRO A 89 19.41 -13.32 -1.72
C PRO A 89 18.93 -14.33 -0.67
N ALA A 90 18.99 -13.98 0.61
CA ALA A 90 18.47 -14.84 1.68
C ALA A 90 16.96 -15.05 1.56
N ILE A 91 16.21 -13.97 1.29
CA ILE A 91 14.76 -14.05 1.08
C ILE A 91 14.43 -14.86 -0.18
N ASN A 92 15.16 -14.67 -1.28
CA ASN A 92 15.01 -15.49 -2.49
C ASN A 92 15.24 -16.98 -2.21
N TYR A 93 16.23 -17.34 -1.40
CA TYR A 93 16.44 -18.74 -1.00
C TYR A 93 15.23 -19.29 -0.22
N SER A 94 14.64 -18.49 0.67
CA SER A 94 13.42 -18.88 1.38
C SER A 94 12.22 -19.05 0.43
N ALA A 95 12.19 -18.28 -0.67
CA ALA A 95 11.15 -18.29 -1.70
C ALA A 95 11.30 -19.39 -2.76
N ARG A 96 12.38 -20.18 -2.75
CA ARG A 96 12.77 -21.07 -3.88
C ARG A 96 11.68 -22.03 -4.36
N TYR A 97 10.82 -22.53 -3.46
CA TYR A 97 9.71 -23.39 -3.86
C TYR A 97 8.58 -22.61 -4.53
N MET A 98 8.28 -21.40 -4.02
CA MET A 98 7.36 -20.48 -4.70
C MET A 98 7.89 -20.08 -6.08
N LEU A 99 9.21 -19.91 -6.21
CA LEU A 99 9.87 -19.63 -7.48
C LEU A 99 9.70 -20.78 -8.48
N LEU A 100 9.90 -22.02 -8.01
CA LEU A 100 9.65 -23.21 -8.83
C LEU A 100 8.18 -23.33 -9.25
N VAL A 101 7.25 -23.14 -8.33
CA VAL A 101 5.80 -23.16 -8.64
C VAL A 101 5.45 -22.08 -9.66
N SER A 102 5.98 -20.87 -9.49
CA SER A 102 5.78 -19.76 -10.40
C SER A 102 6.29 -20.09 -11.81
N PHE A 103 7.51 -20.63 -11.90
CA PHE A 103 8.10 -21.07 -13.16
C PHE A 103 7.25 -22.15 -13.85
N VAL A 104 6.82 -23.17 -13.10
CA VAL A 104 5.98 -24.26 -13.63
C VAL A 104 4.64 -23.72 -14.13
N ALA A 105 4.01 -22.78 -13.42
CA ALA A 105 2.76 -22.17 -13.85
C ALA A 105 2.89 -21.43 -15.19
N VAL A 106 3.96 -20.63 -15.35
CA VAL A 106 4.26 -19.94 -16.62
C VAL A 106 4.54 -20.97 -17.72
N PHE A 107 5.36 -21.98 -17.44
CA PHE A 107 5.71 -23.02 -18.40
C PHE A 107 4.48 -23.78 -18.91
N ILE A 108 3.59 -24.19 -18.01
CA ILE A 108 2.31 -24.82 -18.37
C ILE A 108 1.48 -23.87 -19.24
N GLY A 109 1.40 -22.58 -18.86
CA GLY A 109 0.73 -21.56 -19.66
C GLY A 109 1.29 -21.47 -21.09
N VAL A 110 2.61 -21.42 -21.23
CA VAL A 110 3.30 -21.39 -22.54
C VAL A 110 2.94 -22.62 -23.36
N CYS A 111 2.97 -23.82 -22.77
CA CYS A 111 2.55 -25.04 -23.47
C CYS A 111 1.09 -24.96 -23.94
N ILE A 112 0.17 -24.52 -23.08
CA ILE A 112 -1.25 -24.34 -23.44
C ILE A 112 -1.37 -23.39 -24.61
N GLY A 113 -0.78 -22.18 -24.51
CA GLY A 113 -0.85 -21.18 -25.57
C GLY A 113 -0.28 -21.69 -26.90
N PHE A 114 0.90 -22.30 -26.86
CA PHE A 114 1.59 -22.80 -28.04
C PHE A 114 0.79 -23.90 -28.74
N PHE A 115 0.35 -24.93 -28.00
CA PHE A 115 -0.39 -26.05 -28.59
C PHE A 115 -1.80 -25.65 -29.00
N SER A 116 -2.51 -24.85 -28.22
CA SER A 116 -3.85 -24.38 -28.58
C SER A 116 -3.85 -23.56 -29.87
N THR A 117 -2.88 -22.65 -30.05
CA THR A 117 -2.74 -21.91 -31.32
C THR A 117 -2.29 -22.79 -32.48
N SER A 118 -1.57 -23.88 -32.22
CA SER A 118 -1.19 -24.85 -33.27
C SER A 118 -2.36 -25.63 -33.85
N VAL A 119 -3.39 -25.86 -33.04
CA VAL A 119 -4.59 -26.61 -33.43
C VAL A 119 -5.67 -25.68 -33.98
N ASP A 120 -5.89 -24.54 -33.33
CA ASP A 120 -6.94 -23.58 -33.67
C ASP A 120 -6.36 -22.19 -33.90
N ARG A 121 -6.51 -21.66 -35.13
CA ARG A 121 -6.06 -20.31 -35.48
C ARG A 121 -6.89 -19.22 -34.83
N GLU A 122 -8.17 -19.46 -34.55
CA GLU A 122 -9.04 -18.49 -33.87
C GLU A 122 -8.60 -18.29 -32.42
N PHE A 123 -7.92 -19.28 -31.82
CA PHE A 123 -7.38 -19.17 -30.47
C PHE A 123 -6.40 -17.99 -30.33
N ALA A 124 -5.50 -17.77 -31.30
CA ALA A 124 -4.60 -16.60 -31.28
C ALA A 124 -5.38 -15.29 -31.25
N SER A 125 -6.41 -15.16 -32.09
CA SER A 125 -7.25 -13.96 -32.17
C SER A 125 -8.03 -13.75 -30.87
N SER A 126 -8.42 -14.81 -30.17
CA SER A 126 -9.12 -14.73 -28.88
C SER A 126 -8.23 -14.26 -27.72
N ILE A 127 -6.94 -14.61 -27.74
CA ILE A 127 -5.99 -14.31 -26.66
C ILE A 127 -5.23 -13.00 -26.92
N LEU A 128 -4.76 -12.78 -28.15
CA LEU A 128 -3.96 -11.62 -28.54
C LEU A 128 -4.81 -10.45 -29.06
N GLY A 129 -6.07 -10.71 -29.42
CA GLY A 129 -6.94 -9.77 -30.12
C GLY A 129 -6.83 -9.90 -31.64
N SER A 130 -7.98 -9.90 -32.32
CA SER A 130 -8.06 -10.04 -33.78
C SER A 130 -7.30 -8.94 -34.52
N GLU A 131 -7.32 -7.71 -33.99
CA GLU A 131 -6.61 -6.59 -34.60
C GLU A 131 -5.09 -6.73 -34.48
N TYR A 132 -4.60 -7.20 -33.33
CA TYR A 132 -3.17 -7.46 -33.13
C TYR A 132 -2.67 -8.55 -34.08
N VAL A 133 -3.43 -9.64 -34.22
CA VAL A 133 -3.09 -10.73 -35.16
C VAL A 133 -3.06 -10.19 -36.59
N ARG A 134 -4.10 -9.43 -37.00
CA ARG A 134 -4.19 -8.84 -38.35
C ARG A 134 -3.01 -7.90 -38.66
N ILE A 135 -2.69 -6.96 -37.76
CA ILE A 135 -1.56 -6.04 -37.92
C ILE A 135 -0.25 -6.82 -38.00
N THR A 136 -0.08 -7.85 -37.16
CA THR A 136 1.11 -8.68 -37.16
C THR A 136 1.26 -9.44 -38.48
N GLU A 137 0.18 -10.00 -39.02
CA GLU A 137 0.19 -10.65 -40.34
C GLU A 137 0.48 -9.67 -41.48
N ASP A 138 -0.10 -8.47 -41.45
CA ASP A 138 0.18 -7.41 -42.43
C ASP A 138 1.67 -6.99 -42.40
N ASN A 139 2.24 -6.87 -41.20
CA ASN A 139 3.65 -6.56 -40.98
C ASN A 139 4.57 -7.68 -41.49
N ILE A 140 4.21 -8.95 -41.25
CA ILE A 140 4.91 -10.11 -41.81
C ILE A 140 4.89 -10.07 -43.33
N ASN A 141 3.73 -9.79 -43.94
CA ASN A 141 3.57 -9.70 -45.39
C ASN A 141 4.39 -8.54 -46.01
N ARG A 142 4.62 -7.47 -45.25
CA ARG A 142 5.46 -6.32 -45.66
C ARG A 142 6.96 -6.54 -45.43
N GLY A 143 7.37 -7.70 -44.88
CA GLY A 143 8.76 -8.03 -44.63
C GLY A 143 9.36 -7.41 -43.36
N ASP A 144 8.54 -6.78 -42.51
CA ASP A 144 8.96 -6.27 -41.19
C ASP A 144 7.99 -6.74 -40.09
N PRO A 145 8.06 -8.02 -39.68
CA PRO A 145 7.13 -8.64 -38.74
C PRO A 145 6.96 -7.93 -37.39
N LEU A 146 7.93 -7.09 -37.01
CA LEU A 146 8.01 -6.44 -35.70
C LEU A 146 7.98 -4.90 -35.81
N ALA A 147 7.49 -4.37 -36.94
CA ALA A 147 7.33 -2.94 -37.18
C ALA A 147 6.49 -2.22 -36.09
N ILE A 148 5.61 -2.96 -35.40
CA ILE A 148 4.80 -2.42 -34.30
C ILE A 148 5.65 -1.84 -33.15
N TYR A 149 6.93 -2.20 -33.04
CA TYR A 149 7.85 -1.73 -32.00
C TYR A 149 8.76 -0.56 -32.45
N LYS A 150 8.61 -0.05 -33.69
CA LYS A 150 9.58 0.89 -34.29
C LYS A 150 9.17 2.37 -34.34
N HIS A 151 7.93 2.73 -33.95
CA HIS A 151 7.35 4.04 -34.31
C HIS A 151 7.16 5.06 -33.17
N GLU A 152 7.52 4.75 -31.92
CA GLU A 152 7.35 5.68 -30.80
C GLU A 152 8.68 6.28 -30.29
N ASP A 153 8.60 7.47 -29.69
CA ASP A 153 9.74 8.13 -29.05
C ASP A 153 10.37 7.23 -27.97
N ALA A 154 11.70 7.29 -27.89
CA ALA A 154 12.47 6.43 -27.02
C ALA A 154 12.27 6.64 -25.53
N GLY A 155 12.16 7.89 -25.10
CA GLY A 155 11.94 8.23 -23.71
C GLY A 155 10.52 7.90 -23.27
N ASP A 156 9.54 8.12 -24.14
CA ASP A 156 8.13 7.84 -23.86
C ASP A 156 7.87 6.34 -23.72
N MET A 157 8.34 5.55 -24.68
CA MET A 157 8.25 4.09 -24.66
C MET A 157 8.93 3.51 -23.40
N PHE A 158 10.12 3.99 -23.04
CA PHE A 158 10.83 3.53 -21.85
C PHE A 158 10.04 3.77 -20.57
N ARG A 159 9.53 4.99 -20.37
CA ARG A 159 8.72 5.33 -19.19
C ARG A 159 7.46 4.49 -19.14
N TYR A 160 6.82 4.31 -20.28
CA TYR A 160 5.59 3.55 -20.41
C TYR A 160 5.79 2.07 -20.06
N ILE A 161 6.76 1.39 -20.68
CA ILE A 161 7.06 -0.03 -20.43
C ILE A 161 7.50 -0.23 -18.98
N ALA A 162 8.40 0.62 -18.47
CA ALA A 162 8.90 0.49 -17.10
C ALA A 162 7.76 0.60 -16.06
N LEU A 163 6.87 1.59 -16.24
CA LEU A 163 5.72 1.76 -15.34
C LEU A 163 4.71 0.60 -15.49
N ASN A 164 4.46 0.13 -16.71
CA ASN A 164 3.57 -0.99 -16.95
C ASN A 164 4.07 -2.29 -16.29
N ASN A 165 5.35 -2.62 -16.47
CA ASN A 165 5.93 -3.84 -15.90
C ASN A 165 6.01 -3.76 -14.37
N LEU A 166 6.32 -2.58 -13.82
CA LEU A 166 6.28 -2.35 -12.37
C LEU A 166 4.85 -2.51 -11.81
N TYR A 167 3.87 -2.07 -12.59
CA TYR A 167 2.47 -2.23 -12.27
C TYR A 167 2.04 -3.70 -12.30
N VAL A 168 2.39 -4.47 -13.33
CA VAL A 168 2.13 -5.92 -13.41
C VAL A 168 2.82 -6.67 -12.26
N ALA A 169 4.07 -6.29 -11.92
CA ALA A 169 4.77 -6.83 -10.75
C ALA A 169 3.99 -6.62 -9.44
N ALA A 170 3.44 -5.41 -9.24
CA ALA A 170 2.62 -5.11 -8.07
C ALA A 170 1.31 -5.91 -8.04
N LEU A 171 0.71 -6.22 -9.21
CA LEU A 171 -0.48 -7.07 -9.30
C LEU A 171 -0.20 -8.48 -8.78
N PHE A 172 0.97 -9.07 -9.06
CA PHE A 172 1.30 -10.41 -8.54
C PHE A 172 1.30 -10.45 -7.02
N LEU A 173 1.88 -9.45 -6.34
CA LEU A 173 1.85 -9.33 -4.88
C LEU A 173 0.41 -9.28 -4.36
N PHE A 174 -0.41 -8.43 -4.98
CA PHE A 174 -1.78 -8.23 -4.54
C PHE A 174 -2.65 -9.48 -4.74
N PHE A 175 -2.66 -10.02 -5.95
CA PHE A 175 -3.43 -11.20 -6.29
C PHE A 175 -2.93 -12.44 -5.55
N GLY A 176 -1.71 -12.39 -5.02
CA GLY A 176 -1.15 -13.37 -4.10
C GLY A 176 -1.92 -13.43 -2.79
N ALA A 177 -2.36 -12.29 -2.26
CA ALA A 177 -3.18 -12.22 -1.06
C ALA A 177 -4.54 -12.93 -1.21
N LEU A 178 -5.00 -13.19 -2.44
CA LEU A 178 -6.18 -14.04 -2.72
C LEU A 178 -5.82 -15.53 -2.70
N PHE A 179 -5.18 -15.97 -1.61
CA PHE A 179 -4.80 -17.37 -1.38
C PHE A 179 -3.99 -18.00 -2.54
N CYS A 180 -3.04 -17.24 -3.12
CA CYS A 180 -2.22 -17.62 -4.28
C CYS A 180 -2.95 -17.75 -5.62
N VAL A 181 -4.28 -17.96 -5.63
CA VAL A 181 -5.05 -18.27 -6.85
C VAL A 181 -4.92 -17.17 -7.89
N GLY A 182 -5.00 -15.91 -7.45
CA GLY A 182 -4.89 -14.78 -8.38
C GLY A 182 -3.52 -14.69 -9.05
N THR A 183 -2.44 -14.88 -8.29
CA THR A 183 -1.06 -14.90 -8.84
C THR A 183 -0.88 -16.04 -9.84
N LEU A 184 -1.38 -17.24 -9.52
CA LEU A 184 -1.31 -18.39 -10.43
C LEU A 184 -2.06 -18.12 -11.75
N TYR A 185 -3.26 -17.52 -11.66
CA TYR A 185 -4.02 -17.12 -12.83
C TYR A 185 -3.21 -16.16 -13.72
N LEU A 186 -2.63 -15.10 -13.13
CA LEU A 186 -1.84 -14.13 -13.88
C LEU A 186 -0.61 -14.78 -14.54
N LEU A 187 0.09 -15.68 -13.83
CA LEU A 187 1.26 -16.38 -14.37
C LEU A 187 0.88 -17.28 -15.55
N MET A 188 -0.21 -18.04 -15.41
CA MET A 188 -0.71 -18.90 -16.47
C MET A 188 -1.17 -18.08 -17.67
N TYR A 189 -1.93 -17.01 -17.46
CA TYR A 189 -2.42 -16.15 -18.54
C TYR A 189 -1.28 -15.53 -19.35
N ASN A 190 -0.29 -14.93 -18.68
CA ASN A 190 0.89 -14.39 -19.36
C ASN A 190 1.70 -15.49 -20.07
N GLY A 191 1.77 -16.70 -19.49
CA GLY A 191 2.33 -17.86 -20.17
C GLY A 191 1.58 -18.22 -21.45
N ILE A 192 0.24 -18.25 -21.42
CA ILE A 192 -0.62 -18.55 -22.59
C ILE A 192 -0.40 -17.52 -23.70
N VAL A 193 -0.37 -16.23 -23.35
CA VAL A 193 -0.07 -15.13 -24.30
C VAL A 193 1.30 -15.35 -24.96
N LEU A 194 2.33 -15.63 -24.15
CA LEU A 194 3.68 -15.90 -24.66
C LEU A 194 3.73 -17.13 -25.57
N GLY A 195 3.03 -18.22 -25.22
CA GLY A 195 2.95 -19.44 -26.02
C GLY A 195 2.25 -19.22 -27.36
N ALA A 196 1.10 -18.54 -27.35
CA ALA A 196 0.35 -18.21 -28.56
C ALA A 196 1.17 -17.32 -29.50
N PHE A 197 1.85 -16.32 -28.94
CA PHE A 197 2.74 -15.43 -29.68
C PHE A 197 3.94 -16.20 -30.27
N THR A 198 4.54 -17.12 -29.50
CA THR A 198 5.65 -17.97 -29.99
C THR A 198 5.25 -18.82 -31.20
N TRP A 199 4.06 -19.43 -31.16
CA TRP A 199 3.58 -20.24 -32.27
C TRP A 199 3.26 -19.40 -33.51
N LEU A 200 2.67 -18.21 -33.32
CA LEU A 200 2.31 -17.31 -34.43
C LEU A 200 3.52 -17.04 -35.36
N PHE A 201 4.69 -16.73 -34.79
CA PHE A 201 5.91 -16.50 -35.57
C PHE A 201 6.58 -17.79 -36.04
N THR A 202 6.58 -18.84 -35.21
CA THR A 202 7.19 -20.13 -35.55
C THR A 202 6.51 -20.77 -36.76
N SER A 203 5.18 -20.71 -36.82
CA SER A 203 4.39 -21.24 -37.95
C SER A 203 4.67 -20.52 -39.29
N ARG A 204 5.32 -19.35 -39.26
CA ARG A 204 5.71 -18.56 -40.44
C ARG A 204 7.20 -18.65 -40.77
N GLY A 205 7.94 -19.54 -40.12
CA GLY A 205 9.39 -19.69 -40.34
C GLY A 205 10.24 -18.56 -39.73
N LEU A 206 9.66 -17.74 -38.83
CA LEU A 206 10.32 -16.57 -38.24
C LEU A 206 10.91 -16.84 -36.85
N THR A 207 11.14 -18.11 -36.48
CA THR A 207 11.59 -18.49 -35.13
C THR A 207 12.86 -17.78 -34.70
N THR A 208 13.88 -17.70 -35.57
CA THR A 208 15.16 -17.06 -35.23
C THR A 208 14.98 -15.56 -34.97
N GLU A 209 14.24 -14.85 -35.82
CA GLU A 209 14.01 -13.41 -35.65
C GLU A 209 13.15 -13.12 -34.42
N TYR A 210 12.14 -13.96 -34.17
CA TYR A 210 11.33 -13.92 -32.96
C TYR A 210 12.21 -14.07 -31.71
N LEU A 211 13.04 -15.13 -31.65
CA LEU A 211 13.90 -15.37 -30.50
C LEU A 211 14.86 -14.20 -30.26
N LEU A 212 15.52 -13.74 -31.32
CA LEU A 212 16.49 -12.65 -31.19
C LEU A 212 15.84 -11.33 -30.82
N THR A 213 14.62 -11.01 -31.27
CA THR A 213 14.00 -9.72 -30.97
C THR A 213 13.30 -9.71 -29.62
N VAL A 214 12.51 -10.76 -29.35
CA VAL A 214 11.68 -10.83 -28.15
C VAL A 214 12.53 -11.13 -26.93
N TYR A 215 13.47 -12.08 -27.00
CA TYR A 215 14.23 -12.47 -25.80
C TYR A 215 15.34 -11.48 -25.43
N GLN A 216 15.66 -10.48 -26.27
CA GLN A 216 16.64 -9.44 -25.92
C GLN A 216 16.28 -8.73 -24.61
N HIS A 217 15.02 -8.29 -24.48
CA HIS A 217 14.46 -7.72 -23.26
C HIS A 217 13.61 -8.77 -22.52
N GLY A 218 12.86 -9.59 -23.26
CA GLY A 218 11.94 -10.60 -22.72
C GLY A 218 12.60 -11.63 -21.81
N THR A 219 13.91 -11.88 -21.94
CA THR A 219 14.62 -12.73 -20.97
C THR A 219 14.54 -12.17 -19.55
N LEU A 220 14.74 -10.85 -19.37
CA LEU A 220 14.62 -10.20 -18.07
C LEU A 220 13.17 -10.10 -17.61
N GLU A 221 12.24 -9.83 -18.52
CA GLU A 221 10.82 -9.67 -18.19
C GLU A 221 10.16 -10.98 -17.80
N ILE A 222 10.34 -12.04 -18.59
CA ILE A 222 9.74 -13.35 -18.33
C ILE A 222 10.29 -13.94 -17.03
N LEU A 223 11.61 -13.87 -16.82
CA LEU A 223 12.21 -14.35 -15.58
C LEU A 223 11.89 -13.43 -14.39
N GLY A 224 11.81 -12.13 -14.61
CA GLY A 224 11.38 -11.15 -13.60
C GLY A 224 9.94 -11.41 -13.16
N MET A 225 9.03 -11.67 -14.11
CA MET A 225 7.65 -12.08 -13.88
C MET A 225 7.58 -13.37 -13.05
N VAL A 226 8.42 -14.36 -13.33
CA VAL A 226 8.49 -15.59 -12.54
C VAL A 226 8.91 -15.29 -11.09
N VAL A 227 9.89 -14.42 -10.88
CA VAL A 227 10.34 -13.99 -9.55
C VAL A 227 9.26 -13.20 -8.81
N GLU A 228 8.58 -12.27 -9.46
CA GLU A 228 7.48 -11.48 -8.89
C GLU A 228 6.27 -12.37 -8.57
N GLY A 229 5.98 -13.34 -9.43
CA GLY A 229 5.02 -14.40 -9.17
C GLY A 229 5.35 -15.17 -7.89
N ALA A 230 6.62 -15.50 -7.67
CA ALA A 230 7.06 -16.15 -6.42
C ALA A 230 6.79 -15.26 -5.19
N ALA A 231 7.00 -13.95 -5.30
CA ALA A 231 6.69 -12.99 -4.26
C ALA A 231 5.18 -12.93 -3.97
N GLY A 232 4.33 -12.95 -5.00
CA GLY A 232 2.88 -13.06 -4.85
C GLY A 232 2.44 -14.35 -4.15
N LEU A 233 2.94 -15.50 -4.61
CA LEU A 233 2.67 -16.79 -4.00
C LEU A 233 3.15 -16.85 -2.53
N MET A 234 4.24 -16.14 -2.20
CA MET A 234 4.71 -16.05 -0.82
C MET A 234 3.67 -15.39 0.09
N ILE A 235 3.04 -14.28 -0.33
CA ILE A 235 1.99 -13.61 0.46
C ILE A 235 0.82 -14.54 0.71
N GLY A 236 0.30 -15.18 -0.35
CA GLY A 236 -0.83 -16.10 -0.23
C GLY A 236 -0.51 -17.31 0.64
N SER A 237 0.71 -17.85 0.52
CA SER A 237 1.18 -18.95 1.35
C SER A 237 1.25 -18.58 2.83
N GLY A 238 1.59 -17.32 3.16
CA GLY A 238 1.58 -16.83 4.54
C GLY A 238 0.18 -16.85 5.16
N ILE A 239 -0.87 -16.65 4.37
CA ILE A 239 -2.27 -16.74 4.83
C ILE A 239 -2.70 -18.20 4.99
N LEU A 240 -2.37 -19.05 4.00
CA LEU A 240 -2.78 -20.46 3.95
C LEU A 240 -2.05 -21.34 4.98
N PHE A 241 -0.76 -21.09 5.18
CA PHE A 241 0.13 -21.91 5.99
C PHE A 241 0.81 -21.08 7.07
N PRO A 242 0.06 -20.60 8.09
CA PRO A 242 0.59 -19.65 9.07
C PRO A 242 1.55 -20.26 10.10
N GLY A 243 1.68 -21.59 10.13
CA GLY A 243 2.51 -22.29 11.11
C GLY A 243 2.02 -22.02 12.54
N THR A 244 2.93 -21.54 13.39
CA THR A 244 2.65 -21.15 14.78
C THR A 244 2.20 -19.71 14.94
N LEU A 245 2.24 -18.89 13.87
CA LEU A 245 1.80 -17.50 13.90
C LEU A 245 0.29 -17.42 13.66
N THR A 246 -0.33 -16.31 14.06
CA THR A 246 -1.68 -15.97 13.59
C THR A 246 -1.63 -15.69 12.08
N ARG A 247 -2.73 -15.98 11.34
CA ARG A 247 -2.81 -15.75 9.89
C ARG A 247 -2.43 -14.32 9.48
N ALA A 248 -2.90 -13.33 10.25
CA ALA A 248 -2.57 -11.92 9.99
C ALA A 248 -1.07 -11.66 10.15
N ARG A 249 -0.44 -12.19 11.21
CA ARG A 249 1.00 -12.01 11.44
C ARG A 249 1.84 -12.75 10.41
N SER A 250 1.48 -13.97 10.09
CA SER A 250 2.13 -14.75 9.04
C SER A 250 2.07 -14.01 7.69
N MET A 251 0.89 -13.47 7.33
CA MET A 251 0.72 -12.64 6.15
C MET A 251 1.60 -11.39 6.19
N GLN A 252 1.73 -10.69 7.32
CA GLN A 252 2.62 -9.52 7.44
C GLN A 252 4.09 -9.88 7.20
N VAL A 253 4.54 -11.01 7.74
CA VAL A 253 5.91 -11.50 7.56
C VAL A 253 6.15 -11.86 6.11
N ALA A 254 5.21 -12.60 5.51
CA ALA A 254 5.24 -12.95 4.10
C ALA A 254 5.22 -11.70 3.20
N ALA A 255 4.39 -10.71 3.49
CA ALA A 255 4.32 -9.44 2.76
C ALA A 255 5.63 -8.64 2.85
N LYS A 256 6.26 -8.57 4.02
CA LYS A 256 7.58 -7.93 4.15
C LYS A 256 8.63 -8.62 3.30
N LYS A 257 8.68 -9.96 3.33
CA LYS A 257 9.60 -10.75 2.51
C LYS A 257 9.31 -10.56 1.01
N ALA A 258 8.04 -10.60 0.61
CA ALA A 258 7.62 -10.41 -0.77
C ALA A 258 7.93 -9.00 -1.33
N VAL A 259 7.71 -7.95 -0.54
CA VAL A 259 8.09 -6.57 -0.93
C VAL A 259 9.60 -6.44 -1.12
N THR A 260 10.42 -7.16 -0.35
CA THR A 260 11.86 -7.20 -0.60
C THR A 260 12.19 -7.81 -1.96
N ILE A 261 11.55 -8.92 -2.34
CA ILE A 261 11.74 -9.52 -3.67
C ILE A 261 11.33 -8.53 -4.77
N PHE A 262 10.17 -7.88 -4.62
CA PHE A 262 9.69 -6.86 -5.55
C PHE A 262 10.68 -5.71 -5.74
N LEU A 263 11.18 -5.14 -4.63
CA LEU A 263 12.16 -4.04 -4.69
C LEU A 263 13.46 -4.43 -5.41
N VAL A 264 13.82 -5.70 -5.37
CA VAL A 264 15.02 -6.24 -6.01
C VAL A 264 14.82 -6.48 -7.51
N CYS A 265 13.58 -6.72 -7.94
CA CYS A 265 13.19 -6.80 -9.34
C CYS A 265 13.02 -5.43 -10.00
N VAL A 266 12.79 -4.34 -9.26
CA VAL A 266 12.65 -2.98 -9.84
C VAL A 266 13.82 -2.61 -10.77
N PRO A 267 15.10 -2.78 -10.39
CA PRO A 267 16.22 -2.53 -11.30
C PRO A 267 16.22 -3.43 -12.55
N VAL A 268 15.77 -4.69 -12.42
CA VAL A 268 15.66 -5.65 -13.53
C VAL A 268 14.59 -5.19 -14.52
N ILE A 269 13.43 -4.77 -14.02
CA ILE A 269 12.33 -4.24 -14.84
C ILE A 269 12.76 -2.98 -15.58
N ILE A 270 13.44 -2.05 -14.89
CA ILE A 270 13.98 -0.84 -15.51
C ILE A 270 15.01 -1.18 -16.60
N LEU A 271 15.89 -2.17 -16.34
CA LEU A 271 16.87 -2.63 -17.32
C LEU A 271 16.18 -3.27 -18.54
N ALA A 272 15.15 -4.08 -18.33
CA ALA A 272 14.37 -4.68 -19.41
C ALA A 272 13.70 -3.62 -20.30
N ALA A 273 13.01 -2.65 -19.69
CA ALA A 273 12.39 -1.53 -20.40
C ALA A 273 13.42 -0.69 -21.17
N PHE A 274 14.62 -0.52 -20.60
CA PHE A 274 15.72 0.16 -21.28
C PHE A 274 16.19 -0.62 -22.51
N ILE A 275 16.37 -1.93 -22.41
CA ILE A 275 16.76 -2.77 -23.56
C ILE A 275 15.66 -2.74 -24.62
N GLU A 276 14.39 -2.90 -24.24
CA GLU A 276 13.27 -2.89 -25.16
C GLU A 276 13.17 -1.58 -25.94
N SER A 277 13.22 -0.48 -25.19
CA SER A 277 13.19 0.84 -25.80
C SER A 277 14.46 1.04 -26.61
N PHE A 278 15.64 1.09 -26.02
CA PHE A 278 16.80 1.63 -26.72
C PHE A 278 17.53 0.64 -27.64
N LEU A 279 17.42 -0.67 -27.44
CA LEU A 279 18.21 -1.66 -28.17
C LEU A 279 17.37 -2.49 -29.15
N THR A 280 16.19 -2.96 -28.74
CA THR A 280 15.36 -3.88 -29.56
C THR A 280 14.91 -3.27 -30.88
N ARG A 281 14.80 -1.93 -30.95
CA ARG A 281 14.46 -1.19 -32.18
C ARG A 281 15.48 -1.35 -33.31
N PHE A 282 16.74 -1.62 -32.97
CA PHE A 282 17.82 -1.79 -33.94
C PHE A 282 17.95 -3.27 -34.33
N THR A 283 16.97 -3.78 -35.08
CA THR A 283 16.96 -5.16 -35.60
C THR A 283 18.16 -5.48 -36.50
N GLU A 284 18.82 -4.45 -37.03
CA GLU A 284 20.02 -4.56 -37.89
C GLU A 284 21.34 -4.73 -37.12
N ILE A 285 21.31 -4.68 -35.78
CA ILE A 285 22.51 -4.95 -34.97
C ILE A 285 23.02 -6.37 -35.23
N HIS A 286 24.34 -6.51 -35.31
CA HIS A 286 25.03 -7.78 -35.56
C HIS A 286 24.52 -8.90 -34.62
N PHE A 287 24.22 -10.07 -35.21
CA PHE A 287 23.67 -11.25 -34.51
C PHE A 287 24.38 -11.56 -33.18
N ALA A 288 25.71 -11.51 -33.18
CA ALA A 288 26.53 -11.80 -31.99
C ALA A 288 26.25 -10.86 -30.79
N LEU A 289 25.89 -9.61 -31.03
CA LEU A 289 25.54 -8.66 -29.96
C LEU A 289 24.13 -8.92 -29.42
N ARG A 290 23.17 -9.22 -30.30
CA ARG A 290 21.79 -9.56 -29.90
C ARG A 290 21.78 -10.80 -29.00
N ILE A 291 22.50 -11.85 -29.40
CA ILE A 291 22.58 -13.09 -28.61
C ILE A 291 23.40 -12.92 -27.32
N SER A 292 24.45 -12.08 -27.30
CA SER A 292 25.22 -11.84 -26.09
C SER A 292 24.40 -11.11 -25.02
N ILE A 293 23.53 -10.17 -25.41
CA ILE A 293 22.57 -9.51 -24.52
C ILE A 293 21.61 -10.53 -23.91
N ILE A 294 21.04 -11.43 -24.74
CA ILE A 294 20.13 -12.49 -24.27
C ILE A 294 20.83 -13.40 -23.25
N LEU A 295 22.02 -13.91 -23.59
CA LEU A 295 22.77 -14.82 -22.72
C LEU A 295 23.24 -14.14 -21.43
N LEU A 296 23.67 -12.87 -21.50
CA LEU A 296 24.08 -12.11 -20.32
C LEU A 296 22.89 -11.86 -19.39
N SER A 297 21.74 -11.45 -19.94
CA SER A 297 20.49 -11.29 -19.18
C SER A 297 20.07 -12.58 -18.50
N LEU A 298 20.12 -13.71 -19.23
CA LEU A 298 19.80 -15.03 -18.69
C LEU A 298 20.76 -15.39 -17.54
N LEU A 299 22.06 -15.18 -17.73
CA LEU A 299 23.08 -15.49 -16.73
C LEU A 299 22.89 -14.65 -15.48
N ILE A 300 22.63 -13.35 -15.61
CA ILE A 300 22.38 -12.44 -14.47
C ILE A 300 21.17 -12.94 -13.66
N MET A 301 20.06 -13.25 -14.34
CA MET A 301 18.83 -13.70 -13.68
C MET A 301 19.01 -15.04 -12.97
N LEU A 302 19.57 -16.04 -13.65
CA LEU A 302 19.82 -17.36 -13.06
C LEU A 302 20.84 -17.27 -11.92
N TYR A 303 21.92 -16.51 -12.11
CA TYR A 303 22.94 -16.36 -11.09
C TYR A 303 22.37 -15.70 -9.83
N TYR A 304 21.71 -14.55 -9.97
CA TYR A 304 21.30 -13.76 -8.81
C TYR A 304 20.08 -14.33 -8.07
N PHE A 305 19.06 -14.83 -8.78
CA PHE A 305 17.82 -15.31 -8.15
C PHE A 305 17.82 -16.80 -7.82
N VAL A 306 18.66 -17.61 -8.48
CA VAL A 306 18.69 -19.07 -8.29
C VAL A 306 20.02 -19.55 -7.72
N ILE A 307 21.12 -19.38 -8.46
CA ILE A 307 22.40 -20.04 -8.14
C ILE A 307 23.03 -19.43 -6.87
N PHE A 308 23.15 -18.12 -6.79
CA PHE A 308 23.81 -17.43 -5.67
C PHE A 308 23.09 -17.64 -4.33
N PRO A 309 21.75 -17.50 -4.24
CA PRO A 309 20.99 -17.85 -3.03
C PRO A 309 21.19 -19.30 -2.61
N LEU A 310 21.10 -20.25 -3.56
CA LEU A 310 21.27 -21.67 -3.28
C LEU A 310 22.68 -21.98 -2.79
N TRP A 311 23.72 -21.43 -3.43
CA TRP A 311 25.10 -21.64 -3.03
C TRP A 311 25.42 -21.06 -1.65
N LYS A 312 24.98 -19.82 -1.39
CA LYS A 312 25.33 -19.09 -0.16
C LYS A 312 24.55 -19.57 1.07
N PHE A 313 23.29 -19.96 0.92
CA PHE A 313 22.40 -20.22 2.05
C PHE A 313 21.99 -21.70 2.22
N ARG A 314 22.52 -22.63 1.40
CA ARG A 314 22.19 -24.07 1.51
C ARG A 314 22.34 -24.65 2.90
N ASN A 315 23.42 -24.27 3.57
CA ASN A 315 23.86 -24.81 4.85
C ASN A 315 23.55 -23.86 6.02
N ALA A 316 22.85 -22.75 5.78
CA ALA A 316 22.52 -21.80 6.84
C ALA A 316 21.37 -22.35 7.70
N LYS A 317 21.61 -22.51 9.01
CA LYS A 317 20.61 -23.00 9.98
C LYS A 317 19.44 -22.03 10.19
N GLN A 318 19.64 -20.75 9.92
CA GLN A 318 18.61 -19.70 9.85
C GLN A 318 18.94 -18.80 8.66
N VAL A 319 18.11 -18.83 7.62
CA VAL A 319 18.34 -18.06 6.39
C VAL A 319 17.74 -16.66 6.50
N THR A 320 16.63 -16.54 7.19
CA THR A 320 15.88 -15.31 7.36
C THR A 320 16.45 -14.56 8.55
N GLY A 321 16.93 -13.33 8.34
CA GLY A 321 17.42 -12.45 9.41
C GLY A 321 16.33 -12.12 10.44
N ASN A 322 16.40 -10.95 11.09
CA ASN A 322 15.46 -10.46 12.13
C ASN A 322 13.93 -10.55 11.81
N TYR A 323 13.53 -11.02 10.64
CA TYR A 323 12.14 -11.36 10.28
C TYR A 323 11.56 -12.55 11.04
N ASP A 324 12.39 -13.49 11.51
CA ASP A 324 11.92 -14.66 12.29
C ASP A 324 12.00 -14.42 13.81
N LEU A 325 12.83 -13.46 14.25
CA LEU A 325 12.81 -12.90 15.60
C LEU A 325 11.66 -11.91 15.72
N LEU A 326 10.43 -12.39 15.57
CA LEU A 326 9.27 -11.59 15.90
C LEU A 326 9.15 -11.64 17.42
N GLU A 327 9.29 -10.48 18.06
CA GLU A 327 8.81 -10.29 19.42
C GLU A 327 7.41 -10.91 19.54
N ALA A 328 7.15 -11.59 20.67
CA ALA A 328 5.85 -12.18 20.97
C ALA A 328 4.74 -11.16 20.66
N GLU A 329 3.57 -11.62 20.19
CA GLU A 329 2.43 -10.77 19.86
C GLU A 329 2.16 -9.83 21.05
N GLN A 330 2.70 -8.61 20.96
CA GLN A 330 2.36 -7.55 21.87
C GLN A 330 0.92 -7.22 21.52
N ASP A 331 0.05 -7.35 22.51
CA ASP A 331 -1.30 -6.83 22.44
C ASP A 331 -1.15 -5.33 22.19
N ASN A 332 -1.17 -4.91 20.91
CA ASN A 332 -1.05 -3.50 20.56
C ASN A 332 -2.38 -2.88 20.97
N LYS A 333 -2.49 -2.59 22.25
CA LYS A 333 -3.55 -1.79 22.81
C LYS A 333 -3.11 -0.35 22.69
N MET A 334 -4.03 0.50 22.29
CA MET A 334 -3.79 1.93 22.17
C MET A 334 -3.40 2.51 23.55
N GLU A 335 -2.13 2.68 23.90
CA GLU A 335 -1.80 3.33 25.18
C GLU A 335 -2.16 4.83 25.17
N PRO A 336 -3.00 5.33 26.09
CA PRO A 336 -3.23 6.77 26.14
C PRO A 336 -1.95 7.49 26.51
N GLY A 337 -1.62 8.51 25.74
CA GLY A 337 -0.40 9.26 25.99
C GLY A 337 0.80 8.83 25.17
N GLU A 338 0.61 7.97 24.16
CA GLU A 338 1.69 7.59 23.26
C GLU A 338 1.62 8.30 21.90
N ILE A 339 2.81 8.58 21.37
CA ILE A 339 2.99 9.08 20.01
C ILE A 339 3.26 7.87 19.11
N TYR A 340 2.26 7.44 18.37
CA TYR A 340 2.40 6.28 17.49
C TYR A 340 3.22 6.58 16.22
N LYS A 341 4.02 5.60 15.80
CA LYS A 341 4.66 5.55 14.48
C LYS A 341 3.66 5.01 13.44
N ASN A 342 3.83 5.36 12.16
CA ASN A 342 2.90 4.96 11.09
C ASN A 342 2.67 3.44 11.01
N ASN A 343 3.72 2.64 11.23
CA ASN A 343 3.60 1.18 11.28
C ASN A 343 2.78 0.70 12.48
N THR A 344 2.95 1.31 13.66
CA THR A 344 2.15 1.00 14.86
C THR A 344 0.68 1.37 14.65
N ILE A 345 0.39 2.52 14.04
CA ILE A 345 -0.99 2.92 13.72
C ILE A 345 -1.64 1.89 12.79
N LEU A 346 -0.91 1.44 11.76
CA LEU A 346 -1.41 0.41 10.85
C LEU A 346 -1.72 -0.91 11.58
N LEU A 347 -0.87 -1.32 12.53
CA LEU A 347 -1.11 -2.51 13.35
C LEU A 347 -2.37 -2.37 14.21
N LEU A 348 -2.51 -1.24 14.93
CA LEU A 348 -3.68 -0.95 15.74
C LEU A 348 -4.97 -0.98 14.92
N VAL A 349 -4.93 -0.52 13.67
CA VAL A 349 -6.08 -0.57 12.76
C VAL A 349 -6.46 -2.00 12.40
N PHE A 350 -5.48 -2.87 12.12
CA PHE A 350 -5.76 -4.29 11.90
C PHE A 350 -6.29 -4.98 13.16
N ASP A 351 -5.77 -4.63 14.34
CA ASP A 351 -6.25 -5.17 15.61
C ASP A 351 -7.68 -4.72 15.91
N PHE A 352 -8.04 -3.48 15.60
CA PHE A 352 -9.41 -2.99 15.66
C PHE A 352 -10.34 -3.74 14.70
N LEU A 353 -9.90 -3.98 13.46
CA LEU A 353 -10.66 -4.79 12.50
C LEU A 353 -10.81 -6.23 12.97
N LYS A 354 -9.81 -6.82 13.62
CA LYS A 354 -9.88 -8.16 14.23
C LYS A 354 -10.90 -8.19 15.38
N GLN A 355 -10.91 -7.17 16.23
CA GLN A 355 -11.81 -7.07 17.39
C GLN A 355 -13.27 -6.81 17.00
N HIS A 356 -13.50 -6.00 15.95
CA HIS A 356 -14.83 -5.56 15.55
C HIS A 356 -15.32 -6.11 14.21
N GLY A 357 -14.54 -6.97 13.56
CA GLY A 357 -14.77 -7.44 12.19
C GLY A 357 -16.13 -8.08 11.97
N SER A 358 -16.65 -8.83 12.96
CA SER A 358 -17.98 -9.44 12.87
C SER A 358 -19.11 -8.40 12.80
N ARG A 359 -19.00 -7.31 13.55
CA ARG A 359 -19.98 -6.20 13.52
C ARG A 359 -19.88 -5.42 12.22
N ILE A 360 -18.66 -5.19 11.73
CA ILE A 360 -18.41 -4.51 10.46
C ILE A 360 -18.94 -5.35 9.29
N LEU A 361 -18.74 -6.67 9.33
CA LEU A 361 -19.28 -7.62 8.36
C LEU A 361 -20.81 -7.60 8.36
N LEU A 362 -21.44 -7.68 9.54
CA LEU A 362 -22.90 -7.61 9.65
C LEU A 362 -23.45 -6.30 9.08
N PHE A 363 -22.78 -5.17 9.36
CA PHE A 363 -23.15 -3.87 8.83
C PHE A 363 -23.03 -3.84 7.30
N SER A 364 -21.96 -4.41 6.75
CA SER A 364 -21.71 -4.52 5.31
C SER A 364 -22.73 -5.39 4.58
N ILE A 365 -23.11 -6.52 5.17
CA ILE A 365 -24.21 -7.35 4.65
C ILE A 365 -25.53 -6.55 4.69
N SER A 366 -25.81 -5.89 5.82
CA SER A 366 -27.04 -5.11 5.99
C SER A 366 -27.13 -3.97 4.97
N SER A 367 -26.01 -3.28 4.66
CA SER A 367 -26.03 -2.20 3.68
C SER A 367 -26.30 -2.68 2.27
N VAL A 368 -25.78 -3.84 1.89
CA VAL A 368 -26.11 -4.49 0.62
C VAL A 368 -27.59 -4.87 0.56
N LEU A 369 -28.13 -5.45 1.62
CA LEU A 369 -29.55 -5.83 1.66
C LEU A 369 -30.46 -4.62 1.52
N VAL A 370 -30.14 -3.50 2.19
CA VAL A 370 -30.91 -2.26 2.05
C VAL A 370 -30.80 -1.68 0.64
N LEU A 371 -29.61 -1.69 0.02
CA LEU A 371 -29.45 -1.29 -1.38
C LEU A 371 -30.35 -2.11 -2.31
N LEU A 372 -30.36 -3.44 -2.14
CA LEU A 372 -31.19 -4.35 -2.94
C LEU A 372 -32.69 -4.11 -2.72
N LEU A 373 -33.10 -3.83 -1.48
CA LEU A 373 -34.49 -3.47 -1.14
C LEU A 373 -34.89 -2.12 -1.77
N ILE A 374 -34.06 -1.09 -1.66
CA ILE A 374 -34.32 0.21 -2.30
C ILE A 374 -34.42 0.05 -3.82
N ASN A 375 -33.55 -0.76 -4.42
CA ASN A 375 -33.62 -1.07 -5.84
C ASN A 375 -34.96 -1.72 -6.22
N GLN A 376 -35.43 -2.70 -5.45
CA GLN A 376 -36.74 -3.31 -5.66
C GLN A 376 -37.90 -2.29 -5.54
N VAL A 377 -37.89 -1.46 -4.49
CA VAL A 377 -38.93 -0.44 -4.26
C VAL A 377 -38.92 0.63 -5.36
N SER A 378 -37.74 0.95 -5.90
CA SER A 378 -37.58 1.90 -7.01
C SER A 378 -37.91 1.32 -8.39
N GLY A 379 -38.45 0.11 -8.47
CA GLY A 379 -38.77 -0.53 -9.76
C GLY A 379 -37.55 -0.89 -10.59
N ASN A 380 -36.45 -1.29 -9.95
CA ASN A 380 -35.14 -1.57 -10.55
C ASN A 380 -34.45 -0.36 -11.20
N ALA A 381 -34.87 0.87 -10.92
CA ALA A 381 -34.29 2.08 -11.50
C ALA A 381 -32.75 2.17 -11.28
N ILE A 382 -32.27 1.70 -10.14
CA ILE A 382 -30.83 1.72 -9.80
C ILE A 382 -30.08 0.73 -10.69
N VAL A 383 -30.53 -0.52 -10.73
CA VAL A 383 -29.91 -1.55 -11.57
C VAL A 383 -30.02 -1.19 -13.04
N SER A 384 -31.11 -0.55 -13.49
CA SER A 384 -31.27 -0.14 -14.89
C SER A 384 -30.37 1.04 -15.28
N ASP A 385 -30.21 2.05 -14.43
CA ASP A 385 -29.29 3.18 -14.69
C ASP A 385 -27.83 2.71 -14.67
N LEU A 386 -27.51 1.86 -13.70
CA LEU A 386 -26.22 1.20 -13.62
C LEU A 386 -25.97 0.33 -14.86
N GLU A 387 -26.95 -0.46 -15.30
CA GLU A 387 -26.89 -1.23 -16.55
C GLU A 387 -26.74 -0.34 -17.79
N ALA A 388 -27.40 0.81 -17.85
CA ALA A 388 -27.30 1.75 -18.97
C ALA A 388 -25.89 2.35 -19.08
N HIS A 389 -25.33 2.85 -17.97
CA HIS A 389 -23.95 3.33 -17.93
C HIS A 389 -22.93 2.21 -18.18
N LEU A 390 -23.18 1.02 -17.66
CA LEU A 390 -22.39 -0.17 -17.97
C LEU A 390 -22.45 -0.51 -19.46
N ASN A 391 -23.60 -0.34 -20.11
CA ASN A 391 -23.77 -0.59 -21.54
C ASN A 391 -23.11 0.48 -22.41
N GLU A 392 -23.13 1.75 -22.01
CA GLU A 392 -22.36 2.82 -22.65
C GLU A 392 -20.85 2.60 -22.51
N TRP A 393 -20.39 2.26 -21.31
CA TRP A 393 -19.00 1.87 -21.06
C TRP A 393 -18.62 0.61 -21.85
N ASN A 394 -19.51 -0.39 -21.93
CA ASN A 394 -19.29 -1.56 -22.78
C ASN A 394 -19.17 -1.17 -24.26
N ARG A 395 -20.08 -0.37 -24.81
CA ARG A 395 -20.15 -0.01 -26.23
C ARG A 395 -19.01 0.91 -26.70
N GLY A 396 -18.53 1.82 -25.85
CA GLY A 396 -17.48 2.78 -26.21
C GLY A 396 -16.13 2.59 -25.53
N GLY A 397 -16.10 1.92 -24.37
CA GLY A 397 -15.00 1.89 -23.39
C GLY A 397 -14.27 0.55 -23.25
N VAL A 398 -14.90 -0.57 -23.59
CA VAL A 398 -14.27 -1.90 -23.52
C VAL A 398 -13.73 -2.31 -24.88
N TYR A 399 -14.57 -2.26 -25.92
CA TYR A 399 -14.19 -2.71 -27.27
C TYR A 399 -13.11 -1.85 -27.92
N ARG A 400 -13.20 -0.52 -27.81
CA ARG A 400 -12.22 0.41 -28.39
C ARG A 400 -10.84 0.34 -27.73
N TYR A 401 -10.75 -0.22 -26.52
CA TYR A 401 -9.56 -0.19 -25.66
C TYR A 401 -8.91 -1.57 -25.46
N MET A 402 -9.65 -2.65 -25.69
CA MET A 402 -9.10 -4.00 -25.85
C MET A 402 -8.40 -4.18 -27.21
N ASP A 403 -8.84 -3.47 -28.25
CA ASP A 403 -8.09 -3.39 -29.52
C ASP A 403 -6.81 -2.56 -29.39
N ASP A 404 -6.80 -1.55 -28.51
CA ASP A 404 -5.64 -0.70 -28.23
C ASP A 404 -4.76 -1.31 -27.12
N THR A 405 -4.17 -2.46 -27.43
CA THR A 405 -3.19 -3.18 -26.58
C THR A 405 -1.95 -2.35 -26.22
N ARG A 406 -1.76 -1.19 -26.86
CA ARG A 406 -0.58 -0.32 -26.71
C ARG A 406 -0.60 0.61 -25.50
N ASN A 407 -1.70 0.73 -24.74
CA ASN A 407 -1.81 1.75 -23.68
C ASN A 407 -2.38 1.24 -22.34
N THR A 408 -1.69 0.29 -21.70
CA THR A 408 -1.97 -0.27 -20.37
C THR A 408 -2.00 0.79 -19.24
N ALA A 409 -1.22 1.88 -19.35
CA ALA A 409 -1.29 3.00 -18.40
C ALA A 409 -2.59 3.83 -18.57
N MET A 410 -3.05 4.01 -19.80
CA MET A 410 -4.33 4.67 -20.08
C MET A 410 -5.52 3.77 -19.71
N GLN A 411 -5.37 2.45 -19.92
CA GLN A 411 -6.27 1.46 -19.34
C GLN A 411 -6.30 1.62 -17.81
N GLY A 412 -5.16 1.64 -17.12
CA GLY A 412 -5.09 1.84 -15.66
C GLY A 412 -5.74 3.14 -15.15
N PHE A 413 -5.55 4.26 -15.86
CA PHE A 413 -6.16 5.55 -15.54
C PHE A 413 -7.67 5.57 -15.79
N GLN A 414 -8.14 4.96 -16.88
CA GLN A 414 -9.57 4.86 -17.17
C GLN A 414 -10.27 3.80 -16.32
N TRP A 415 -9.55 2.77 -15.88
CA TRP A 415 -9.96 1.84 -14.84
C TRP A 415 -10.14 2.55 -13.49
N PHE A 416 -9.22 3.44 -13.13
CA PHE A 416 -9.39 4.34 -12.00
C PHE A 416 -10.66 5.19 -12.16
N SER A 417 -10.93 5.71 -13.36
CA SER A 417 -12.19 6.43 -13.68
C SER A 417 -13.45 5.55 -13.57
N PHE A 418 -13.41 4.27 -13.97
CA PHE A 418 -14.52 3.32 -13.81
C PHE A 418 -14.82 3.03 -12.33
N ASN A 419 -13.77 2.82 -11.53
CA ASN A 419 -13.87 2.67 -10.08
C ASN A 419 -14.49 3.93 -9.42
N ILE A 420 -14.10 5.11 -9.90
CA ILE A 420 -14.66 6.39 -9.48
C ILE A 420 -16.14 6.51 -9.86
N TYR A 421 -16.54 5.97 -11.01
CA TYR A 421 -17.93 5.99 -11.45
C TYR A 421 -18.83 5.13 -10.56
N ALA A 422 -18.43 3.90 -10.23
CA ALA A 422 -19.15 3.06 -9.28
C ALA A 422 -19.25 3.72 -7.89
N ALA A 423 -18.17 4.40 -7.46
CA ALA A 423 -18.15 5.12 -6.20
C ALA A 423 -18.94 6.44 -6.24
N ARG A 424 -19.17 7.06 -7.42
CA ARG A 424 -20.07 8.22 -7.60
C ARG A 424 -21.45 7.90 -7.04
N TYR A 425 -22.00 6.71 -7.26
CA TYR A 425 -23.30 6.31 -6.72
C TYR A 425 -23.37 6.30 -5.19
N PHE A 426 -22.24 6.06 -4.51
CA PHE A 426 -22.21 6.07 -3.05
C PHE A 426 -22.32 7.49 -2.48
N PHE A 427 -21.95 8.49 -3.29
CA PHE A 427 -21.56 9.81 -2.83
C PHE A 427 -22.31 10.95 -3.55
N SER A 428 -22.96 10.69 -4.69
CA SER A 428 -23.72 11.66 -5.46
C SER A 428 -25.15 11.82 -4.91
N ALA A 429 -25.66 13.05 -5.00
CA ALA A 429 -27.05 13.39 -4.68
C ALA A 429 -27.98 13.32 -5.91
N GLU A 430 -27.45 12.93 -7.07
CA GLU A 430 -28.14 12.99 -8.37
C GLU A 430 -29.08 11.81 -8.62
N ILE A 431 -28.97 10.74 -7.83
CA ILE A 431 -29.74 9.50 -8.00
C ILE A 431 -30.63 9.31 -6.79
N SER A 432 -31.93 9.06 -7.03
CA SER A 432 -32.98 8.68 -6.08
C SER A 432 -32.67 9.06 -4.61
N ASN A 433 -33.34 10.10 -4.11
CA ASN A 433 -33.18 10.66 -2.75
C ASN A 433 -32.97 9.61 -1.63
N TRP A 434 -33.51 8.40 -1.77
CA TRP A 434 -33.37 7.28 -0.84
C TRP A 434 -31.95 6.69 -0.72
N ILE A 435 -31.20 6.52 -1.81
CA ILE A 435 -29.82 5.98 -1.76
C ILE A 435 -28.90 6.97 -1.07
N PHE A 436 -29.04 8.24 -1.46
CA PHE A 436 -28.31 9.34 -0.86
C PHE A 436 -28.53 9.39 0.66
N ILE A 437 -29.79 9.34 1.10
CA ILE A 437 -30.15 9.29 2.53
C ILE A 437 -29.53 8.06 3.21
N PHE A 438 -29.62 6.88 2.57
CA PHE A 438 -29.06 5.65 3.11
C PHE A 438 -27.54 5.73 3.29
N ASN A 439 -26.81 6.17 2.28
CA ASN A 439 -25.35 6.30 2.34
C ASN A 439 -24.91 7.35 3.37
N TRP A 440 -25.66 8.45 3.47
CA TRP A 440 -25.43 9.46 4.50
C TRP A 440 -25.60 8.89 5.91
N ILE A 441 -26.68 8.13 6.16
CA ILE A 441 -26.91 7.43 7.43
C ILE A 441 -25.79 6.41 7.69
N ALA A 442 -25.35 5.69 6.66
CA ALA A 442 -24.29 4.69 6.79
C ALA A 442 -22.95 5.34 7.20
N ILE A 443 -22.55 6.44 6.54
CA ILE A 443 -21.34 7.19 6.88
C ILE A 443 -21.43 7.72 8.31
N ALA A 444 -22.56 8.35 8.69
CA ALA A 444 -22.76 8.85 10.05
C ALA A 444 -22.69 7.70 11.07
N GLY A 445 -23.32 6.56 10.78
CA GLY A 445 -23.28 5.37 11.63
C GLY A 445 -21.87 4.82 11.83
N ILE A 446 -21.07 4.75 10.77
CA ILE A 446 -19.67 4.31 10.83
C ILE A 446 -18.83 5.28 11.66
N VAL A 447 -18.93 6.58 11.40
CA VAL A 447 -18.18 7.59 12.16
C VAL A 447 -18.56 7.54 13.63
N TYR A 448 -19.85 7.46 13.95
CA TYR A 448 -20.33 7.29 15.32
C TYR A 448 -19.77 6.02 15.97
N PHE A 449 -19.84 4.88 15.29
CA PHE A 449 -19.32 3.60 15.80
C PHE A 449 -17.83 3.70 16.16
N VAL A 450 -17.02 4.27 15.28
CA VAL A 450 -15.58 4.45 15.51
C VAL A 450 -15.31 5.42 16.65
N LEU A 451 -16.00 6.57 16.68
CA LEU A 451 -15.86 7.55 17.77
C LEU A 451 -16.20 6.93 19.13
N ARG A 452 -17.28 6.14 19.20
CA ARG A 452 -17.71 5.43 20.42
C ARG A 452 -16.71 4.37 20.87
N ALA A 453 -16.17 3.60 19.93
CA ALA A 453 -15.18 2.59 20.25
C ALA A 453 -13.92 3.26 20.84
N CYS A 454 -13.51 4.40 20.27
CA CYS A 454 -12.38 5.19 20.79
C CYS A 454 -12.68 5.84 22.15
N GLU A 455 -13.87 6.39 22.36
CA GLU A 455 -14.28 6.95 23.65
C GLU A 455 -14.28 5.91 24.76
N ASN A 456 -14.85 4.72 24.51
CA ASN A 456 -14.88 3.65 25.50
C ASN A 456 -13.45 3.24 25.88
N TYR A 457 -12.61 3.07 24.86
CA TYR A 457 -11.21 2.74 25.04
C TYR A 457 -10.45 3.80 25.87
N LEU A 458 -10.61 5.08 25.54
CA LEU A 458 -9.98 6.20 26.25
C LEU A 458 -10.60 6.47 27.63
N ASN A 459 -11.85 6.09 27.85
CA ASN A 459 -12.48 6.20 29.16
C ASN A 459 -11.84 5.20 30.13
N GLU A 460 -11.75 3.93 29.72
CA GLU A 460 -11.16 2.84 30.52
C GLU A 460 -9.71 3.13 30.93
N THR A 461 -8.96 3.84 30.08
CA THR A 461 -7.51 3.99 30.23
C THR A 461 -7.09 5.41 30.62
N ALA A 462 -7.78 6.43 30.11
CA ALA A 462 -7.49 7.85 30.34
C ALA A 462 -8.59 8.64 31.07
N GLY A 463 -9.71 8.03 31.44
CA GLY A 463 -10.81 8.69 32.17
C GLY A 463 -11.51 9.79 31.37
N VAL A 464 -11.45 9.71 30.03
CA VAL A 464 -12.19 10.63 29.15
C VAL A 464 -13.69 10.38 29.33
N LYS A 465 -14.44 11.40 29.75
CA LYS A 465 -15.89 11.28 29.94
C LYS A 465 -16.60 11.06 28.61
N ASN A 466 -17.37 9.98 28.58
CA ASN A 466 -18.16 9.58 27.43
C ASN A 466 -19.32 10.56 27.18
N ASN A 467 -19.46 11.12 25.97
CA ASN A 467 -20.56 12.04 25.62
C ASN A 467 -21.24 11.66 24.30
N ARG A 468 -22.31 10.86 24.41
CA ARG A 468 -23.09 10.35 23.28
C ARG A 468 -23.60 11.44 22.34
N ASN A 469 -24.04 12.59 22.86
CA ASN A 469 -24.61 13.65 22.04
C ASN A 469 -23.56 14.33 21.17
N LYS A 470 -22.33 14.48 21.69
CA LYS A 470 -21.20 15.01 20.91
C LYS A 470 -20.80 14.06 19.79
N ALA A 471 -20.77 12.75 20.08
CA ALA A 471 -20.42 11.75 19.08
C ALA A 471 -21.45 11.71 17.94
N ILE A 472 -22.75 11.82 18.26
CA ILE A 472 -23.83 11.90 17.26
C ILE A 472 -23.67 13.17 16.41
N LEU A 473 -23.49 14.33 17.04
CA LEU A 473 -23.36 15.59 16.32
C LEU A 473 -22.12 15.60 15.40
N ALA A 474 -20.99 15.09 15.90
CA ALA A 474 -19.76 14.96 15.13
C ALA A 474 -19.94 14.03 13.91
N ALA A 475 -20.61 12.89 14.09
CA ALA A 475 -20.91 11.96 13.01
C ALA A 475 -21.80 12.57 11.92
N ILE A 476 -22.86 13.29 12.32
CA ILE A 476 -23.76 14.00 11.41
C ILE A 476 -23.00 15.07 10.63
N LEU A 477 -22.20 15.89 11.30
CA LEU A 477 -21.40 16.94 10.64
C LEU A 477 -20.41 16.35 9.64
N CYS A 478 -19.74 15.26 10.00
CA CYS A 478 -18.82 14.56 9.10
C CYS A 478 -19.54 14.04 7.85
N ALA A 479 -20.67 13.34 8.01
CA ALA A 479 -21.45 12.82 6.89
C ALA A 479 -21.99 13.93 5.98
N THR A 480 -22.52 15.01 6.55
CA THR A 480 -23.03 16.16 5.79
C THR A 480 -21.93 16.90 5.04
N SER A 481 -20.75 17.06 5.66
CA SER A 481 -19.60 17.66 4.97
C SER A 481 -19.19 16.86 3.73
N GLN A 482 -19.37 15.54 3.77
CA GLN A 482 -19.00 14.67 2.67
C GLN A 482 -19.90 14.86 1.45
N VAL A 483 -21.20 15.01 1.69
CA VAL A 483 -22.18 15.37 0.66
C VAL A 483 -21.78 16.66 -0.04
N PHE A 484 -21.42 17.67 0.75
CA PHE A 484 -21.08 18.99 0.22
C PHE A 484 -19.81 18.96 -0.63
N ILE A 485 -18.80 18.17 -0.22
CA ILE A 485 -17.58 17.95 -1.02
C ILE A 485 -17.90 17.29 -2.36
N ASN A 486 -18.79 16.31 -2.38
CA ASN A 486 -19.16 15.64 -3.63
C ASN A 486 -19.87 16.59 -4.59
N TYR A 487 -20.71 17.47 -4.07
CA TYR A 487 -21.39 18.49 -4.88
C TYR A 487 -20.42 19.57 -5.40
N LEU A 488 -19.46 20.00 -4.57
CA LEU A 488 -18.52 21.07 -4.95
C LEU A 488 -17.47 20.64 -5.97
N PHE A 489 -17.04 19.38 -5.94
CA PHE A 489 -15.88 18.93 -6.71
C PHE A 489 -16.25 18.07 -7.93
N GLU A 490 -17.52 17.76 -8.15
CA GLU A 490 -18.03 16.97 -9.29
C GLU A 490 -17.07 15.81 -9.66
N SER A 491 -16.40 15.86 -10.81
CA SER A 491 -15.48 14.81 -11.30
C SER A 491 -14.21 14.60 -10.45
N TRP A 492 -13.85 15.57 -9.60
CA TRP A 492 -12.69 15.54 -8.71
C TRP A 492 -13.05 15.13 -7.28
N TRP A 493 -14.30 14.74 -7.01
CA TRP A 493 -14.76 14.31 -5.70
C TRP A 493 -13.88 13.22 -5.04
N PRO A 494 -13.27 12.25 -5.74
CA PRO A 494 -12.42 11.24 -5.10
C PRO A 494 -11.14 11.86 -4.55
N LEU A 495 -10.54 12.79 -5.30
CA LEU A 495 -9.35 13.51 -4.85
C LEU A 495 -9.72 14.38 -3.64
N ALA A 496 -10.83 15.11 -3.74
CA ALA A 496 -11.32 15.95 -2.65
C ALA A 496 -11.66 15.15 -1.39
N MET A 497 -12.24 13.95 -1.53
CA MET A 497 -12.41 12.97 -0.46
C MET A 497 -11.10 12.66 0.24
N PHE A 498 -10.07 12.24 -0.51
CA PHE A 498 -8.80 11.83 0.08
C PHE A 498 -8.11 12.97 0.84
N PHE A 499 -8.29 14.22 0.41
CA PHE A 499 -7.64 15.35 1.04
C PHE A 499 -8.48 16.04 2.11
N ILE A 500 -9.81 16.07 2.00
CA ILE A 500 -10.69 16.87 2.88
C ILE A 500 -11.35 16.01 3.96
N PHE A 501 -11.78 14.78 3.65
CA PHE A 501 -12.40 13.88 4.61
C PHE A 501 -11.53 13.65 5.87
N PRO A 502 -10.21 13.45 5.75
CA PRO A 502 -9.31 13.35 6.91
C PRO A 502 -9.38 14.53 7.88
N PHE A 503 -9.47 15.75 7.35
CA PHE A 503 -9.50 16.96 8.17
C PHE A 503 -10.87 17.09 8.84
N ASN A 504 -11.96 16.83 8.13
CA ASN A 504 -13.31 16.85 8.73
C ASN A 504 -13.42 15.84 9.86
N LEU A 505 -12.85 14.64 9.66
CA LEU A 505 -12.83 13.63 10.69
C LEU A 505 -11.95 14.02 11.89
N LEU A 506 -10.77 14.61 11.66
CA LEU A 506 -9.92 15.15 12.72
C LEU A 506 -10.67 16.16 13.59
N ILE A 507 -11.44 17.06 12.96
CA ILE A 507 -12.28 18.05 13.64
C ILE A 507 -13.33 17.37 14.51
N CYS A 508 -14.02 16.38 13.95
CA CYS A 508 -15.04 15.61 14.63
C CYS A 508 -14.48 14.87 15.84
N VAL A 509 -13.32 14.21 15.70
CA VAL A 509 -12.61 13.54 16.80
C VAL A 509 -12.19 14.52 17.89
N GLN A 510 -11.59 15.66 17.53
CA GLN A 510 -11.17 16.67 18.52
C GLN A 510 -12.33 17.25 19.32
N TYR A 511 -13.42 17.56 18.62
CA TYR A 511 -14.63 18.05 19.25
C TYR A 511 -15.24 16.99 20.19
N ASN A 512 -15.27 15.73 19.74
CA ASN A 512 -15.86 14.64 20.50
C ASN A 512 -15.08 14.36 21.79
N LEU A 513 -13.76 14.36 21.73
CA LEU A 513 -12.88 14.09 22.88
C LEU A 513 -12.75 15.28 23.86
N ASN A 514 -13.56 16.34 23.73
CA ASN A 514 -13.52 17.56 24.56
C ASN A 514 -12.15 18.28 24.57
N LEU A 515 -11.39 18.17 23.49
CA LEU A 515 -10.07 18.79 23.38
C LEU A 515 -10.15 20.30 23.08
N SER A 516 -11.37 20.80 22.85
CA SER A 516 -11.73 22.16 22.49
C SER A 516 -13.13 22.47 23.03
N SER A 517 -13.38 23.74 23.32
CA SER A 517 -14.65 24.17 23.91
C SER A 517 -15.80 24.23 22.90
N ASN A 518 -15.51 24.42 21.61
CA ASN A 518 -16.50 24.51 20.54
C ASN A 518 -16.00 23.95 19.18
N PRO A 519 -16.90 23.69 18.20
CA PRO A 519 -16.53 23.12 16.90
C PRO A 519 -15.56 23.98 16.08
N ILE A 520 -15.69 25.31 16.13
CA ILE A 520 -14.85 26.25 15.37
C ILE A 520 -13.40 26.21 15.88
N GLN A 521 -13.21 26.22 17.21
CA GLN A 521 -11.90 26.08 17.81
C GLN A 521 -11.29 24.70 17.52
N SER A 522 -12.13 23.66 17.43
CA SER A 522 -11.73 22.32 16.99
C SER A 522 -11.24 22.36 15.53
N ALA A 523 -11.95 23.09 14.65
CA ALA A 523 -11.57 23.29 13.25
C ALA A 523 -10.20 23.96 13.12
N VAL A 524 -10.01 25.10 13.77
CA VAL A 524 -8.74 25.86 13.71
C VAL A 524 -7.56 25.04 14.26
N LYS A 525 -7.75 24.37 15.41
CA LYS A 525 -6.71 23.51 15.99
C LYS A 525 -6.40 22.30 15.11
N SER A 526 -7.42 21.66 14.53
CA SER A 526 -7.28 20.51 13.63
C SER A 526 -6.55 20.88 12.35
N ILE A 527 -6.86 22.03 11.74
CA ILE A 527 -6.16 22.51 10.54
C ILE A 527 -4.68 22.74 10.87
N GLY A 528 -4.37 23.45 11.96
CA GLY A 528 -2.97 23.68 12.35
C GLY A 528 -2.21 22.39 12.69
N ILE A 529 -2.87 21.43 13.33
CA ILE A 529 -2.28 20.11 13.63
C ILE A 529 -2.07 19.30 12.35
N GLY A 530 -3.06 19.27 11.46
CA GLY A 530 -3.00 18.54 10.20
C GLY A 530 -1.95 19.09 9.24
N LEU A 531 -1.78 20.41 9.18
CA LEU A 531 -0.70 21.05 8.42
C LEU A 531 0.69 20.70 8.96
N ASN A 532 0.88 20.68 10.29
CA ASN A 532 2.16 20.28 10.91
C ASN A 532 2.44 18.78 10.77
N ALA A 533 1.42 17.97 10.55
CA ALA A 533 1.51 16.52 10.39
C ALA A 533 1.23 16.06 8.96
N LEU A 534 1.23 16.97 7.99
CA LEU A 534 0.73 16.74 6.64
C LEU A 534 1.45 15.55 5.99
N GLY A 535 2.77 15.45 6.13
CA GLY A 535 3.54 14.31 5.63
C GLY A 535 3.16 12.96 6.26
N LYS A 536 2.84 12.93 7.56
CA LYS A 536 2.35 11.71 8.23
C LYS A 536 0.94 11.35 7.78
N MET A 537 0.05 12.34 7.69
CA MET A 537 -1.31 12.17 7.18
C MET A 537 -1.31 11.72 5.72
N LEU A 538 -0.49 12.31 4.86
CA LEU A 538 -0.37 11.91 3.45
C LEU A 538 0.22 10.52 3.31
N GLY A 539 1.26 10.16 4.08
CA GLY A 539 1.81 8.81 4.07
C GLY A 539 0.78 7.76 4.54
N ALA A 540 -0.06 8.13 5.50
CA ALA A 540 -1.17 7.31 5.97
C ALA A 540 -2.30 7.15 4.95
N ILE A 541 -2.75 8.26 4.37
CA ILE A 541 -3.72 8.30 3.27
C ILE A 541 -3.21 7.42 2.15
N PHE A 542 -1.93 7.56 1.81
CA PHE A 542 -1.31 6.75 0.77
C PHE A 542 -1.39 5.26 1.09
N ILE A 543 -1.05 4.82 2.31
CA ILE A 543 -1.14 3.40 2.69
C ILE A 543 -2.58 2.88 2.60
N ILE A 544 -3.54 3.63 3.12
CA ILE A 544 -4.95 3.22 3.18
C ILE A 544 -5.61 3.27 1.80
N ALA A 545 -5.34 4.34 1.05
CA ALA A 545 -5.80 4.53 -0.32
C ALA A 545 -5.18 3.48 -1.23
N VAL A 546 -3.89 3.14 -1.06
CA VAL A 546 -3.26 2.02 -1.75
C VAL A 546 -3.95 0.73 -1.36
N LEU A 547 -4.17 0.42 -0.08
CA LEU A 547 -4.84 -0.83 0.33
C LEU A 547 -6.25 -0.96 -0.29
N TYR A 548 -7.03 0.13 -0.27
CA TYR A 548 -8.37 0.18 -0.85
C TYR A 548 -8.36 0.11 -2.36
N PHE A 549 -7.53 0.94 -3.00
CA PHE A 549 -7.32 0.92 -4.44
C PHE A 549 -6.94 -0.49 -4.85
N VAL A 550 -6.00 -1.11 -4.16
CA VAL A 550 -5.51 -2.46 -4.44
C VAL A 550 -6.60 -3.52 -4.29
N ILE A 551 -7.38 -3.54 -3.20
CA ILE A 551 -8.51 -4.48 -3.01
C ILE A 551 -9.60 -4.27 -4.07
N MET A 552 -10.03 -3.02 -4.26
CA MET A 552 -11.08 -2.70 -5.22
C MET A 552 -10.61 -3.00 -6.63
N PHE A 553 -9.42 -2.53 -7.00
CA PHE A 553 -8.79 -2.76 -8.29
C PHE A 553 -8.70 -4.26 -8.61
N GLY A 554 -8.35 -5.09 -7.63
CA GLY A 554 -8.36 -6.54 -7.75
C GLY A 554 -9.68 -7.16 -8.18
N ILE A 555 -10.73 -6.81 -7.44
CA ILE A 555 -12.09 -7.29 -7.68
C ILE A 555 -12.58 -6.78 -9.04
N ASN A 556 -12.29 -5.52 -9.32
CA ASN A 556 -12.54 -4.85 -10.60
C ASN A 556 -11.90 -5.61 -11.75
N TYR A 557 -10.59 -5.81 -11.72
CA TYR A 557 -9.84 -6.53 -12.74
C TYR A 557 -10.37 -7.95 -12.95
N LEU A 558 -10.58 -8.70 -11.86
CA LEU A 558 -11.13 -10.05 -11.94
C LEU A 558 -12.53 -10.07 -12.57
N THR A 559 -13.41 -9.13 -12.19
CA THR A 559 -14.74 -8.99 -12.79
C THR A 559 -14.65 -8.78 -14.29
N VAL A 560 -13.79 -7.87 -14.77
CA VAL A 560 -13.66 -7.63 -16.22
C VAL A 560 -13.10 -8.84 -16.94
N GLN A 561 -12.09 -9.50 -16.39
CA GLN A 561 -11.56 -10.73 -16.99
C GLN A 561 -12.65 -11.81 -17.10
N LEU A 562 -13.47 -11.99 -16.06
CA LEU A 562 -14.60 -12.92 -16.08
C LEU A 562 -15.68 -12.48 -17.09
N VAL A 563 -15.97 -11.19 -17.21
CA VAL A 563 -16.90 -10.63 -18.21
C VAL A 563 -16.40 -10.89 -19.63
N VAL A 564 -15.11 -10.67 -19.89
CA VAL A 564 -14.47 -10.93 -21.18
C VAL A 564 -14.56 -12.41 -21.52
N ILE A 565 -14.11 -13.26 -20.61
CA ILE A 565 -14.15 -14.73 -20.78
C ILE A 565 -15.58 -15.18 -21.07
N THR A 566 -16.55 -14.71 -20.28
CA THR A 566 -17.95 -15.14 -20.45
C THR A 566 -18.56 -14.67 -21.76
N ARG A 567 -18.20 -13.49 -22.25
CA ARG A 567 -18.68 -12.99 -23.55
C ARG A 567 -18.09 -13.72 -24.75
N SER A 568 -16.96 -14.40 -24.60
CA SER A 568 -16.40 -15.27 -25.65
C SER A 568 -17.21 -16.55 -25.88
N PHE A 569 -18.16 -16.88 -24.99
CA PHE A 569 -19.07 -18.01 -25.16
C PHE A 569 -20.42 -17.59 -25.75
N HIS A 570 -20.98 -18.45 -26.60
CA HIS A 570 -22.34 -18.28 -27.14
C HIS A 570 -23.37 -18.22 -25.99
N GLY A 571 -24.16 -17.14 -25.91
CA GLY A 571 -25.15 -16.91 -24.84
C GLY A 571 -24.60 -16.32 -23.53
N GLY A 572 -23.29 -16.01 -23.45
CA GLY A 572 -22.65 -15.52 -22.23
C GLY A 572 -23.02 -14.10 -21.78
N GLN A 573 -23.85 -13.38 -22.53
CA GLN A 573 -24.27 -12.01 -22.20
C GLN A 573 -24.97 -11.93 -20.83
N TRP A 574 -25.85 -12.88 -20.51
CA TRP A 574 -26.56 -12.94 -19.23
C TRP A 574 -25.62 -13.18 -18.05
N ILE A 575 -24.61 -14.05 -18.24
CA ILE A 575 -23.59 -14.35 -17.24
C ILE A 575 -22.72 -13.12 -17.01
N SER A 576 -22.30 -12.44 -18.09
CA SER A 576 -21.53 -11.20 -18.02
C SER A 576 -22.28 -10.08 -17.27
N ALA A 577 -23.59 -9.94 -17.50
CA ALA A 577 -24.44 -9.01 -16.77
C ALA A 577 -24.56 -9.37 -15.27
N GLY A 578 -24.68 -10.66 -14.95
CA GLY A 578 -24.68 -11.15 -13.56
C GLY A 578 -23.38 -10.87 -12.83
N ILE A 579 -22.23 -11.10 -13.47
CA ILE A 579 -20.89 -10.79 -12.92
C ILE A 579 -20.74 -9.30 -12.64
N MET A 580 -21.22 -8.44 -13.54
CA MET A 580 -21.12 -6.98 -13.36
C MET A 580 -22.08 -6.46 -12.27
N LYS A 581 -23.27 -7.05 -12.10
CA LYS A 581 -24.15 -6.75 -10.96
C LYS A 581 -23.50 -7.14 -9.64
N PHE A 582 -22.93 -8.34 -9.58
CA PHE A 582 -22.18 -8.82 -8.42
C PHE A 582 -21.02 -7.89 -8.08
N HIS A 583 -20.32 -7.39 -9.09
CA HIS A 583 -19.23 -6.43 -8.93
C HIS A 583 -19.67 -5.15 -8.21
N VAL A 584 -20.77 -4.53 -8.64
CA VAL A 584 -21.28 -3.32 -7.98
C VAL A 584 -21.75 -3.61 -6.57
N VAL A 585 -22.45 -4.73 -6.36
CA VAL A 585 -22.83 -5.18 -5.01
C VAL A 585 -21.59 -5.36 -4.11
N MET A 586 -20.51 -5.91 -4.63
CA MET A 586 -19.26 -6.11 -3.89
C MET A 586 -18.53 -4.80 -3.56
N ASN A 587 -18.56 -3.80 -4.44
CA ASN A 587 -18.02 -2.47 -4.12
C ASN A 587 -18.78 -1.84 -2.94
N TYR A 588 -20.11 -1.92 -2.94
CA TYR A 588 -20.96 -1.46 -1.83
C TYR A 588 -20.72 -2.25 -0.54
N PHE A 589 -20.47 -3.56 -0.66
CA PHE A 589 -20.18 -4.43 0.46
C PHE A 589 -18.85 -4.10 1.16
N LEU A 590 -17.80 -3.76 0.40
CA LEU A 590 -16.47 -3.54 0.97
C LEU A 590 -16.24 -2.12 1.47
N LEU A 591 -17.07 -1.18 1.07
CA LEU A 591 -16.89 0.22 1.43
C LEU A 591 -16.99 0.51 2.94
N PRO A 592 -17.86 -0.13 3.74
CA PRO A 592 -17.86 0.06 5.19
C PRO A 592 -16.55 -0.37 5.86
N PHE A 593 -15.91 -1.44 5.38
CA PHE A 593 -14.59 -1.85 5.89
C PHE A 593 -13.55 -0.76 5.65
N PHE A 594 -13.56 -0.18 4.45
CA PHE A 594 -12.67 0.92 4.12
C PHE A 594 -12.93 2.16 4.98
N LEU A 595 -14.19 2.60 5.06
CA LEU A 595 -14.57 3.78 5.83
C LEU A 595 -14.24 3.61 7.32
N VAL A 596 -14.47 2.44 7.90
CA VAL A 596 -14.05 2.15 9.28
C VAL A 596 -12.53 2.22 9.43
N MET A 597 -11.78 1.63 8.50
CA MET A 597 -10.32 1.63 8.51
C MET A 597 -9.75 3.05 8.46
N VAL A 598 -10.20 3.85 7.50
CA VAL A 598 -9.86 5.27 7.35
C VAL A 598 -10.19 6.02 8.63
N THR A 599 -11.42 5.81 9.13
CA THR A 599 -11.93 6.58 10.26
C THR A 599 -11.14 6.31 11.54
N TYR A 600 -10.87 5.03 11.81
CA TYR A 600 -10.10 4.64 12.98
C TYR A 600 -8.64 5.07 12.88
N PHE A 601 -8.03 4.92 11.70
CA PHE A 601 -6.66 5.36 11.46
C PHE A 601 -6.50 6.85 11.76
N PHE A 602 -7.37 7.71 11.21
CA PHE A 602 -7.28 9.15 11.46
C PHE A 602 -7.57 9.52 12.91
N THR A 603 -8.38 8.73 13.61
CA THR A 603 -8.58 8.90 15.05
C THR A 603 -7.28 8.64 15.82
N LEU A 604 -6.51 7.63 15.45
CA LEU A 604 -5.19 7.35 16.03
C LEU A 604 -4.16 8.44 15.69
N VAL A 605 -4.18 8.97 14.47
CA VAL A 605 -3.36 10.12 14.10
C VAL A 605 -3.74 11.34 14.94
N ALA A 606 -5.03 11.63 15.08
CA ALA A 606 -5.54 12.76 15.87
C ALA A 606 -5.02 12.71 17.30
N THR A 607 -5.17 11.55 17.94
CA THR A 607 -4.77 11.33 19.33
C THR A 607 -3.25 11.39 19.50
N SER A 608 -2.49 10.77 18.59
CA SER A 608 -1.02 10.83 18.59
C SER A 608 -0.49 12.26 18.43
N LEU A 609 -1.05 13.04 17.50
CA LEU A 609 -0.62 14.41 17.25
C LEU A 609 -0.99 15.35 18.39
N PHE A 610 -2.13 15.10 19.01
CA PHE A 610 -2.57 15.85 20.17
C PHE A 610 -1.66 15.58 21.38
N GLU A 611 -1.32 14.32 21.62
CA GLU A 611 -0.34 13.97 22.66
C GLU A 611 1.03 14.61 22.39
N ALA A 612 1.51 14.57 21.15
CA ALA A 612 2.77 15.21 20.77
C ALA A 612 2.79 16.72 21.06
N ARG A 613 1.63 17.39 21.03
CA ARG A 613 1.51 18.84 21.22
C ARG A 613 1.24 19.24 22.67
N PHE A 614 0.47 18.45 23.41
CA PHE A 614 -0.03 18.83 24.73
C PHE A 614 0.48 17.94 25.87
N GLY A 615 1.10 16.79 25.56
CA GLY A 615 1.72 15.89 26.53
C GLY A 615 0.80 15.47 27.67
N ILE A 616 -0.48 15.21 27.37
CA ILE A 616 -1.52 15.00 28.40
C ILE A 616 -1.32 13.68 29.12
N GLY A 617 -0.98 12.63 28.38
CA GLY A 617 -0.62 11.35 28.95
C GLY A 617 0.66 11.43 29.78
N LEU A 618 1.67 12.17 29.33
CA LEU A 618 2.86 12.46 30.13
C LEU A 618 2.50 13.21 31.42
N LEU A 619 1.70 14.28 31.33
CA LEU A 619 1.19 15.03 32.48
C LEU A 619 0.41 14.15 33.46
N LYS A 620 -0.39 13.20 32.96
CA LYS A 620 -1.16 12.28 33.78
C LYS A 620 -0.27 11.22 34.44
N LYS A 621 0.72 10.66 33.72
CA LYS A 621 1.76 9.78 34.28
C LYS A 621 2.58 10.51 35.36
N VAL A 622 2.99 11.76 35.13
CA VAL A 622 3.67 12.60 36.12
C VAL A 622 2.80 12.85 37.35
N ARG A 623 1.51 13.14 37.17
CA ARG A 623 0.57 13.32 38.30
C ARG A 623 0.30 12.02 39.07
N SER A 624 0.29 10.86 38.42
CA SER A 624 0.14 9.57 39.13
C SER A 624 1.37 9.23 39.96
N PHE A 625 2.58 9.63 39.54
CA PHE A 625 3.77 9.55 40.40
C PHE A 625 3.67 10.46 41.63
N SER A 626 3.05 11.65 41.50
CA SER A 626 2.87 12.58 42.62
C SER A 626 1.90 12.09 43.72
N TYR A 627 1.09 11.06 43.45
CA TYR A 627 0.17 10.47 44.43
C TYR A 627 0.74 9.25 45.18
N LYS A 628 1.92 8.74 44.80
CA LYS A 628 2.69 7.83 45.68
C LYS A 628 3.46 8.66 46.70
N LYS A 629 2.72 9.31 47.59
CA LYS A 629 3.27 10.00 48.77
C LYS A 629 3.17 9.08 49.99
N ASP A 630 3.79 7.90 49.88
CA ASP A 630 4.19 7.08 51.02
C ASP A 630 5.64 6.67 50.79
N VAL A 631 6.52 7.69 50.80
CA VAL A 631 7.93 7.45 51.14
C VAL A 631 7.93 7.27 52.65
N TYR A 632 7.76 6.02 53.09
CA TYR A 632 8.14 5.63 54.44
C TYR A 632 9.64 5.88 54.59
N GLY A 633 9.99 6.79 55.50
CA GLY A 633 11.32 6.94 56.05
C GLY A 633 12.31 7.72 55.19
N VAL A 634 12.40 9.02 55.43
CA VAL A 634 13.72 9.65 55.63
C VAL A 634 13.58 10.63 56.78
N GLU A 635 14.31 10.32 57.83
CA GLU A 635 14.38 11.02 59.11
C GLU A 635 14.79 12.48 58.93
N THR A 636 14.22 13.33 59.78
CA THR A 636 14.81 14.59 60.18
C THR A 636 16.15 14.34 60.84
N GLU A 637 17.23 14.87 60.27
CA GLU A 637 18.38 15.45 60.97
C GLU A 637 19.13 16.44 60.05
#